data_AF-A0A2G2DBY4-F1
#
_entry.id   AF-A0A2G2DBY4-F1
#
_cell.length_a   1.000
_cell.length_b   1.000
_cell.length_c   1.000
_cell.angle_alpha   90.00
_cell.angle_beta   90.00
_cell.angle_gamma   90.00
#
_symmetry.space_group_name_H-M   'P 1'
#
loop_
_entity.id
_entity.type
_entity.pdbx_description
1 polymer ?
#
loop_
_entity_poly.entity_id
_entity_poly.type
_entity_poly.pdbx_seq_one_letter_code
_entity_poly.pdbx_strand_id
1 'polypeptide(L)'
;MMTRMKNTSRSWKVLSLVLFTFSFCSISFAQRFVQLDSTTHFDYSKHIEWNDRYESILNEDSTKIVVPFLSVRQNSPTEIGFLWKDIPVEERSTIEFYIDSLQLKVQESSILLDTAILTLPARVDDYSLVVLSQNGEIIAQLNAKVYWYHDVDVIVVPFVKTKLDGEDLSAYLNSIFGQAQLQVNVTIEPVFEHDEIKPKKLLDNPSTDFDRYTDQMHDLREYYFNQNYSANKSAYYVFIVPGFVNEKIDGYTVLNKAMSFVKGKPSDQPGIHRNIAQQLGSSIGALLSTWLDDGPEIGSTENLMDAGTGTSLTNDQWESIHRNCHAFSLYDDYEDVRTNGGLIAYYFWEENKRGEIVSKNGRLFTQLKMPFKRNHYSYHQNITSIFFKPLFSIFSYRINSIHFGVLLFVFISVYFFRKTLFRRLRNRSGLLRFGANIGIFCLFLFLVYQSFFLVNRGYRIFELKGGQVTEMKDASMKQMRLEIEKGMKPEVLAEPKLGSELFVKKKGKWMLKRRKNVLYFNQYKRNDEVYYKFIKDSDSLIVSTKGYSEKAESHYIVINYLEGEKIKRQRVFNHLRVEITPKITLPNPRKRILLFVNGYRPTANGNSFEATFDSILKKGLEHQNSNNLIYDNDRYNYWKSWNEMNKRFQARINPGETFYADGHFSVETSNHRSLVDFTTLSQNYPERCKNPKRHICQNVEGEMTYKSFNLTSNTEGFAERKMNGRIAGRNLYQMLNEIPNKSMDDTLYIVAHSMGYAYSLGIIDELRGKINFGGFYIIAPENAEAGKVKMSEWDEIWQYGSDFNKNKFKSPCLLDGIAPQTKARGLKSKNRAFIPDDLYKKKSFFDSHFVGYYTWIFKLSEDAPGYIKQR
;
A
#
# COMPACT_ATOMS: atom_id res chain seq x y z
N MET A 1 0.88 62.32 -17.29
CA MET A 1 0.33 63.30 -18.25
C MET A 1 -1.16 63.00 -18.41
N MET A 2 -2.01 63.92 -17.95
CA MET A 2 -3.45 64.06 -18.20
C MET A 2 -4.39 62.88 -17.82
N THR A 3 -5.15 62.96 -16.71
CA THR A 3 -6.54 63.50 -16.56
C THR A 3 -7.58 62.76 -17.42
N ARG A 4 -8.77 62.36 -16.96
CA ARG A 4 -9.79 62.91 -16.01
C ARG A 4 -10.92 61.83 -15.95
N MET A 5 -11.84 61.67 -14.99
CA MET A 5 -12.69 62.54 -14.14
C MET A 5 -13.29 61.63 -13.02
N LYS A 6 -13.31 61.97 -11.71
CA LYS A 6 -14.20 62.94 -10.99
C LYS A 6 -15.70 62.60 -11.19
N ASN A 7 -16.60 62.53 -10.21
CA ASN A 7 -16.60 62.93 -8.80
C ASN A 7 -17.95 62.48 -8.15
N THR A 8 -18.07 62.70 -6.84
CA THR A 8 -19.27 62.73 -5.95
C THR A 8 -19.62 61.43 -5.23
N SER A 9 -19.90 61.40 -3.92
CA SER A 9 -19.62 62.34 -2.83
C SER A 9 -19.81 61.58 -1.52
N ARG A 10 -18.84 61.75 -0.62
CA ARG A 10 -18.86 61.24 0.76
C ARG A 10 -19.35 62.39 1.64
N SER A 11 -20.42 62.19 2.41
CA SER A 11 -20.66 62.78 3.74
C SER A 11 -22.13 62.60 4.14
N TRP A 12 -22.40 61.75 5.13
CA TRP A 12 -22.55 62.12 6.54
C TRP A 12 -22.73 60.85 7.38
N LYS A 13 -21.98 60.79 8.48
CA LYS A 13 -22.13 59.81 9.55
C LYS A 13 -23.32 60.22 10.43
N VAL A 14 -23.84 59.21 11.13
CA VAL A 14 -24.63 59.27 12.37
C VAL A 14 -26.13 59.49 12.21
N LEU A 15 -26.86 58.38 12.11
CA LEU A 15 -27.94 58.10 13.04
C LEU A 15 -27.95 56.59 13.32
N SER A 16 -27.50 56.21 14.51
CA SER A 16 -27.81 54.91 15.11
C SER A 16 -29.30 54.87 15.41
N LEU A 17 -30.02 53.84 14.94
CA LEU A 17 -30.96 53.04 15.75
C LEU A 17 -31.69 52.01 14.85
N VAL A 18 -31.60 50.74 15.26
CA VAL A 18 -32.58 49.66 15.05
C VAL A 18 -32.86 49.25 13.59
N LEU A 19 -32.12 48.23 13.13
CA LEU A 19 -32.60 47.05 12.37
C LEU A 19 -31.39 46.32 11.75
N PHE A 20 -30.43 45.91 12.60
CA PHE A 20 -29.66 44.72 12.27
C PHE A 20 -30.52 43.54 12.71
N THR A 21 -31.27 42.99 11.76
CA THR A 21 -31.78 41.62 11.88
C THR A 21 -30.56 40.70 11.93
N PHE A 22 -30.05 40.50 13.14
CA PHE A 22 -29.40 39.25 13.48
C PHE A 22 -30.40 38.15 13.14
N SER A 23 -30.19 37.47 12.01
CA SER A 23 -30.65 36.09 11.90
C SER A 23 -29.71 35.28 12.78
N PHE A 24 -29.92 35.36 14.10
CA PHE A 24 -29.57 34.26 14.98
C PHE A 24 -30.46 33.12 14.51
N CYS A 25 -29.94 32.27 13.62
CA CYS A 25 -30.45 30.92 13.50
C CYS A 25 -30.23 30.32 14.89
N SER A 26 -31.31 30.20 15.65
CA SER A 26 -31.35 29.64 16.98
C SER A 26 -30.89 28.19 16.93
N ILE A 27 -29.59 27.94 17.11
CA ILE A 27 -29.06 26.62 17.44
C ILE A 27 -29.47 26.35 18.89
N SER A 28 -30.72 25.94 19.08
CA SER A 28 -31.37 25.76 20.37
C SER A 28 -32.02 24.39 20.46
N PHE A 29 -31.24 23.32 20.28
CA PHE A 29 -31.52 22.00 20.86
C PHE A 29 -30.19 21.24 20.96
N ALA A 30 -29.38 21.62 21.96
CA ALA A 30 -28.11 20.96 22.24
C ALA A 30 -28.36 19.59 22.93
N GLN A 31 -27.99 18.51 22.25
CA GLN A 31 -27.72 17.15 22.77
C GLN A 31 -28.79 16.59 23.74
N ARG A 32 -29.85 15.97 23.21
CA ARG A 32 -30.89 15.29 24.01
C ARG A 32 -30.52 13.88 24.48
N PHE A 33 -29.42 13.30 24.00
CA PHE A 33 -28.99 11.96 24.40
C PHE A 33 -27.77 12.04 25.32
N VAL A 34 -27.65 11.11 26.26
CA VAL A 34 -26.51 11.02 27.17
C VAL A 34 -26.04 9.59 27.35
N GLN A 35 -24.73 9.45 27.51
CA GLN A 35 -24.07 8.18 27.77
C GLN A 35 -24.37 7.73 29.21
N LEU A 36 -24.79 6.47 29.37
CA LEU A 36 -25.03 5.85 30.69
C LEU A 36 -23.99 4.79 31.03
N ASP A 37 -23.42 4.13 30.03
CA ASP A 37 -22.40 3.09 30.19
C ASP A 37 -21.06 3.49 29.53
N SER A 38 -19.96 2.86 29.96
CA SER A 38 -18.64 3.11 29.38
C SER A 38 -18.41 2.42 28.03
N THR A 39 -19.39 1.67 27.53
CA THR A 39 -19.26 0.86 26.31
C THR A 39 -19.77 1.58 25.08
N THR A 40 -20.47 2.70 25.24
CA THR A 40 -21.11 3.46 24.17
C THR A 40 -20.57 4.86 24.15
N HIS A 41 -20.46 5.47 22.96
CA HIS A 41 -19.85 6.78 22.84
C HIS A 41 -20.56 7.62 21.79
N PHE A 42 -20.78 8.89 22.10
CA PHE A 42 -21.48 9.83 21.23
C PHE A 42 -20.50 10.72 20.47
N ASP A 43 -20.80 10.94 19.20
CA ASP A 43 -20.16 11.96 18.38
C ASP A 43 -21.19 13.01 17.99
N TYR A 44 -20.95 14.25 18.43
CA TYR A 44 -21.83 15.38 18.25
C TYR A 44 -21.18 16.41 17.33
N SER A 45 -22.01 17.04 16.49
CA SER A 45 -21.60 18.22 15.72
C SER A 45 -21.31 19.40 16.65
N LYS A 46 -20.04 19.56 17.02
CA LYS A 46 -19.53 20.64 17.88
C LYS A 46 -18.83 21.76 17.10
N HIS A 47 -18.38 21.49 15.87
CA HIS A 47 -17.57 22.39 15.07
C HIS A 47 -18.19 22.60 13.70
N ILE A 48 -18.22 23.86 13.23
CA ILE A 48 -18.91 24.26 12.00
C ILE A 48 -18.28 23.59 10.78
N GLU A 49 -16.95 23.45 10.79
CA GLU A 49 -16.12 22.83 9.77
C GLU A 49 -16.46 21.34 9.55
N TRP A 50 -17.15 20.72 10.51
CA TRP A 50 -17.59 19.32 10.42
C TRP A 50 -19.08 19.16 10.20
N ASN A 51 -19.86 20.25 10.10
CA ASN A 51 -21.33 20.17 10.00
C ASN A 51 -21.81 19.31 8.82
N ASP A 52 -21.12 19.35 7.69
CA ASP A 52 -21.50 18.59 6.48
C ASP A 52 -21.32 17.07 6.65
N ARG A 53 -20.66 16.62 7.72
CA ARG A 53 -20.50 15.20 8.08
C ARG A 53 -21.70 14.65 8.86
N TYR A 54 -22.60 15.52 9.31
CA TYR A 54 -23.77 15.16 10.09
C TYR A 54 -25.03 15.36 9.27
N GLU A 55 -25.95 14.42 9.42
CA GLU A 55 -27.30 14.59 8.89
C GLU A 55 -27.98 15.75 9.61
N SER A 56 -28.66 16.62 8.85
CA SER A 56 -29.49 17.67 9.41
C SER A 56 -30.92 17.58 8.89
N ILE A 57 -31.87 17.61 9.81
CA ILE A 57 -33.30 17.56 9.55
C ILE A 57 -33.84 18.98 9.75
N LEU A 58 -34.71 19.41 8.84
CA LEU A 58 -35.43 20.67 8.94
C LEU A 58 -36.91 20.35 9.16
N ASN A 59 -37.45 20.75 10.30
CA ASN A 59 -38.88 20.62 10.59
C ASN A 59 -39.69 21.72 9.87
N GLU A 60 -41.01 21.56 9.83
CA GLU A 60 -41.93 22.50 9.14
C GLU A 60 -41.86 23.93 9.73
N ASP A 61 -41.54 24.03 11.02
CA ASP A 61 -41.31 25.29 11.74
C ASP A 61 -39.91 25.90 11.47
N SER A 62 -39.15 25.33 10.53
CA SER A 62 -37.76 25.70 10.21
C SER A 62 -36.74 25.43 11.33
N THR A 63 -37.09 24.63 12.35
CA THR A 63 -36.09 24.17 13.32
C THR A 63 -35.14 23.16 12.69
N LYS A 64 -33.84 23.38 12.86
CA LYS A 64 -32.78 22.50 12.34
C LYS A 64 -32.28 21.57 13.44
N ILE A 65 -32.46 20.27 13.26
CA ILE A 65 -31.94 19.22 14.14
C ILE A 65 -30.70 18.62 13.48
N VAL A 66 -29.57 18.65 14.16
CA VAL A 66 -28.35 17.95 13.72
C VAL A 66 -28.29 16.61 14.43
N VAL A 67 -28.19 15.53 13.65
CA VAL A 67 -28.32 14.16 14.14
C VAL A 67 -26.94 13.66 14.63
N PRO A 68 -26.77 13.36 15.92
CA PRO A 68 -25.54 12.75 16.44
C PRO A 68 -25.39 11.28 16.05
N PHE A 69 -24.17 10.77 16.22
CA PHE A 69 -23.86 9.35 16.08
C PHE A 69 -23.61 8.69 17.44
N LEU A 70 -23.98 7.43 17.56
CA LEU A 70 -23.69 6.56 18.71
C LEU A 70 -22.93 5.32 18.23
N SER A 71 -21.78 5.04 18.82
CA SER A 71 -21.09 3.76 18.66
C SER A 71 -21.72 2.69 19.56
N VAL A 72 -22.21 1.60 18.96
CA VAL A 72 -22.80 0.46 19.68
C VAL A 72 -22.16 -0.87 19.28
N ARG A 73 -22.14 -1.82 20.22
CA ARG A 73 -21.59 -3.16 19.98
C ARG A 73 -22.61 -4.07 19.29
N GLN A 74 -22.17 -4.76 18.26
CA GLN A 74 -22.98 -5.73 17.53
C GLN A 74 -23.51 -6.84 18.45
N ASN A 75 -24.76 -7.23 18.23
CA ASN A 75 -25.46 -8.28 18.97
C ASN A 75 -25.53 -8.06 20.49
N SER A 76 -25.34 -6.82 20.96
CA SER A 76 -25.44 -6.47 22.37
C SER A 76 -26.49 -5.37 22.54
N PRO A 77 -27.40 -5.47 23.52
CA PRO A 77 -28.26 -4.35 23.87
C PRO A 77 -27.43 -3.24 24.51
N THR A 78 -27.90 -2.00 24.36
CA THR A 78 -27.19 -0.79 24.82
C THR A 78 -28.17 0.09 25.58
N GLU A 79 -27.75 0.67 26.71
CA GLU A 79 -28.56 1.63 27.45
C GLU A 79 -28.06 3.06 27.22
N ILE A 80 -28.98 3.94 26.85
CA ILE A 80 -28.70 5.38 26.71
C ILE A 80 -29.72 6.19 27.48
N GLY A 81 -29.33 7.40 27.88
CA GLY A 81 -30.22 8.35 28.49
C GLY A 81 -30.80 9.30 27.45
N PHE A 82 -32.07 9.67 27.63
CA PHE A 82 -32.73 10.76 26.91
C PHE A 82 -33.09 11.86 27.90
N LEU A 83 -32.57 13.07 27.69
CA LEU A 83 -32.81 14.22 28.54
C LEU A 83 -34.19 14.81 28.27
N TRP A 84 -35.00 14.92 29.31
CA TRP A 84 -36.30 15.61 29.28
C TRP A 84 -36.18 17.13 29.38
N LYS A 85 -34.96 17.65 29.37
CA LYS A 85 -34.67 19.08 29.43
C LYS A 85 -35.42 19.79 28.29
N ASP A 86 -36.18 20.81 28.64
CA ASP A 86 -37.02 21.62 27.74
C ASP A 86 -38.29 20.93 27.20
N ILE A 87 -38.68 19.76 27.75
CA ILE A 87 -40.00 19.13 27.51
C ILE A 87 -40.88 19.25 28.79
N PRO A 88 -42.06 19.91 28.70
CA PRO A 88 -43.02 19.99 29.80
C PRO A 88 -43.43 18.62 30.34
N VAL A 89 -43.62 18.50 31.66
CA VAL A 89 -43.92 17.21 32.31
C VAL A 89 -45.21 16.59 31.74
N GLU A 90 -46.24 17.41 31.44
CA GLU A 90 -47.48 16.96 30.80
C GLU A 90 -47.29 16.35 29.40
N GLU A 91 -46.23 16.72 28.67
CA GLU A 91 -45.98 16.25 27.30
C GLU A 91 -45.12 14.98 27.27
N ARG A 92 -44.39 14.67 28.34
CA ARG A 92 -43.42 13.55 28.38
C ARG A 92 -44.06 12.19 28.10
N SER A 93 -45.29 11.96 28.57
CA SER A 93 -46.02 10.70 28.34
C SER A 93 -46.54 10.52 26.91
N THR A 94 -46.48 11.57 26.09
CA THR A 94 -46.95 11.56 24.69
C THR A 94 -45.81 11.37 23.68
N ILE A 95 -44.56 11.35 24.16
CA ILE A 95 -43.39 11.21 23.31
C ILE A 95 -43.16 9.73 22.99
N GLU A 96 -42.97 9.46 21.70
CA GLU A 96 -42.77 8.11 21.19
C GLU A 96 -41.37 7.93 20.62
N PHE A 97 -40.80 6.74 20.85
CA PHE A 97 -39.45 6.36 20.45
C PHE A 97 -39.53 5.22 19.45
N TYR A 98 -38.93 5.39 18.26
CA TYR A 98 -39.02 4.43 17.17
C TYR A 98 -37.64 4.02 16.65
N ILE A 99 -37.47 2.73 16.40
CA ILE A 99 -36.40 2.19 15.55
C ILE A 99 -37.07 1.46 14.39
N ASP A 100 -36.87 1.95 13.17
CA ASP A 100 -37.64 1.55 11.99
C ASP A 100 -39.16 1.68 12.25
N SER A 101 -39.87 0.55 12.36
CA SER A 101 -41.30 0.48 12.70
C SER A 101 -41.56 -0.03 14.13
N LEU A 102 -40.51 -0.29 14.91
CA LEU A 102 -40.63 -0.81 16.27
C LEU A 102 -40.65 0.34 17.28
N GLN A 103 -41.73 0.44 18.05
CA GLN A 103 -41.83 1.36 19.17
C GLN A 103 -41.05 0.82 20.38
N LEU A 104 -40.17 1.63 20.95
CA LEU A 104 -39.41 1.30 22.15
C LEU A 104 -40.21 1.65 23.41
N LYS A 105 -40.09 0.80 24.44
CA LYS A 105 -40.63 1.08 25.77
C LYS A 105 -39.58 1.83 26.59
N VAL A 106 -39.97 2.95 27.17
CA VAL A 106 -39.14 3.72 28.09
C VAL A 106 -39.14 3.05 29.47
N GLN A 107 -37.97 2.82 30.05
CA GLN A 107 -37.87 2.44 31.46
C GLN A 107 -37.75 3.74 32.27
N GLU A 108 -38.78 4.08 33.03
CA GLU A 108 -38.72 5.19 33.97
C GLU A 108 -37.83 4.80 35.16
N SER A 109 -36.63 5.38 35.22
CA SER A 109 -35.77 5.29 36.40
C SER A 109 -36.21 6.36 37.40
N SER A 110 -36.58 5.93 38.61
CA SER A 110 -36.96 6.81 39.72
C SER A 110 -35.77 7.59 40.32
N ILE A 111 -34.62 7.67 39.64
CA ILE A 111 -33.36 8.17 40.21
C ILE A 111 -32.91 9.52 39.61
N LEU A 112 -33.45 9.95 38.46
CA LEU A 112 -33.20 11.30 37.89
C LEU A 112 -34.47 11.83 37.22
N LEU A 113 -35.13 12.84 37.81
CA LEU A 113 -36.39 13.45 37.33
C LEU A 113 -36.33 14.02 35.89
N ASP A 114 -35.15 14.10 35.27
CA ASP A 114 -34.91 14.73 33.96
C ASP A 114 -34.26 13.80 32.91
N THR A 115 -34.19 12.49 33.13
CA THR A 115 -33.62 11.54 32.15
C THR A 115 -34.40 10.24 32.05
N ALA A 116 -34.81 9.85 30.83
CA ALA A 116 -35.37 8.55 30.52
C ALA A 116 -34.28 7.55 30.11
N ILE A 117 -34.39 6.30 30.55
CA ILE A 117 -33.47 5.23 30.11
C ILE A 117 -34.11 4.48 28.95
N LEU A 118 -33.37 4.42 27.84
CA LEU A 118 -33.76 3.70 26.62
C LEU A 118 -32.83 2.51 26.44
N THR A 119 -33.41 1.30 26.38
CA THR A 119 -32.68 0.09 26.01
C THR A 119 -32.78 -0.11 24.49
N LEU A 120 -31.68 0.16 23.79
CA LEU A 120 -31.56 -0.10 22.37
C LEU A 120 -31.40 -1.60 22.09
N PRO A 121 -32.05 -2.14 21.04
CA PRO A 121 -32.01 -3.56 20.74
C PRO A 121 -30.65 -3.99 20.17
N ALA A 122 -30.27 -5.23 20.46
CA ALA A 122 -29.15 -5.90 19.82
C ALA A 122 -29.40 -6.05 18.31
N ARG A 123 -28.52 -5.47 17.48
CA ARG A 123 -28.62 -5.54 16.01
C ARG A 123 -27.29 -5.89 15.35
N VAL A 124 -27.39 -6.27 14.07
CA VAL A 124 -26.28 -6.60 13.17
C VAL A 124 -25.95 -5.44 12.24
N ASP A 125 -26.94 -4.61 11.90
CA ASP A 125 -26.86 -3.50 10.96
C ASP A 125 -27.15 -2.16 11.66
N ASP A 126 -26.56 -1.08 11.16
CA ASP A 126 -26.83 0.32 11.55
C ASP A 126 -28.34 0.63 11.54
N TYR A 127 -28.76 1.49 12.47
CA TYR A 127 -30.16 1.91 12.59
C TYR A 127 -30.26 3.34 13.13
N SER A 128 -31.42 3.96 12.94
CA SER A 128 -31.72 5.28 13.49
C SER A 128 -32.82 5.16 14.54
N LEU A 129 -32.61 5.81 15.67
CA LEU A 129 -33.62 6.07 16.69
C LEU A 129 -34.27 7.41 16.38
N VAL A 130 -35.58 7.43 16.17
CA VAL A 130 -36.37 8.64 15.92
C VAL A 130 -37.28 8.89 17.13
N VAL A 131 -37.32 10.12 17.58
CA VAL A 131 -38.18 10.57 18.70
C VAL A 131 -39.22 11.53 18.14
N LEU A 132 -40.50 11.21 18.36
CA LEU A 132 -41.64 11.95 17.83
C LEU A 132 -42.43 12.63 18.95
N SER A 133 -42.91 13.85 18.67
CA SER A 133 -43.93 14.52 19.47
C SER A 133 -45.33 13.91 19.22
N GLN A 134 -46.31 14.32 20.03
CA GLN A 134 -47.72 13.94 19.84
C GLN A 134 -48.27 14.28 18.44
N ASN A 135 -47.73 15.33 17.80
CA ASN A 135 -48.17 15.78 16.47
C ASN A 135 -47.42 15.08 15.33
N GLY A 136 -46.53 14.13 15.64
CA GLY A 136 -45.72 13.41 14.65
C GLY A 136 -44.48 14.17 14.17
N GLU A 137 -44.12 15.28 14.81
CA GLU A 137 -42.90 16.03 14.49
C GLU A 137 -41.66 15.37 15.11
N ILE A 138 -40.55 15.36 14.38
CA ILE A 138 -39.28 14.83 14.87
C ILE A 138 -38.70 15.84 15.86
N ILE A 139 -38.57 15.43 17.13
CA ILE A 139 -37.98 16.25 18.19
C ILE A 139 -36.54 15.87 18.51
N ALA A 140 -36.13 14.65 18.16
CA ALA A 140 -34.75 14.19 18.21
C ALA A 140 -34.55 12.99 17.28
N GLN A 141 -33.33 12.82 16.78
CA GLN A 141 -32.91 11.61 16.08
C GLN A 141 -31.49 11.25 16.52
N LEU A 142 -31.16 9.96 16.49
CA LEU A 142 -29.82 9.42 16.78
C LEU A 142 -29.48 8.33 15.77
N ASN A 143 -28.30 8.41 15.17
CA ASN A 143 -27.80 7.39 14.25
C ASN A 143 -26.87 6.42 15.00
N ALA A 144 -27.32 5.18 15.21
CA ALA A 144 -26.53 4.13 15.86
C ALA A 144 -25.68 3.38 14.83
N LYS A 145 -24.36 3.47 14.99
CA LYS A 145 -23.34 2.75 14.22
C LYS A 145 -22.98 1.46 14.92
N VAL A 146 -23.28 0.33 14.29
CA VAL A 146 -23.13 -0.99 14.87
C VAL A 146 -21.79 -1.59 14.47
N TYR A 147 -20.91 -1.80 15.45
CA TYR A 147 -19.56 -2.30 15.22
C TYR A 147 -19.31 -3.68 15.83
N TRP A 148 -18.49 -4.48 15.15
CA TRP A 148 -17.95 -5.71 15.71
C TRP A 148 -16.98 -5.36 16.85
N TYR A 149 -16.94 -6.19 17.88
CA TYR A 149 -15.95 -6.01 18.94
C TYR A 149 -14.62 -6.62 18.50
N HIS A 150 -13.58 -5.80 18.42
CA HIS A 150 -12.23 -6.21 18.03
C HIS A 150 -11.25 -6.04 19.18
N ASP A 151 -10.21 -6.86 19.19
CA ASP A 151 -9.05 -6.72 20.07
C ASP A 151 -7.76 -6.62 19.25
N VAL A 152 -6.78 -5.88 19.78
CA VAL A 152 -5.44 -5.72 19.21
C VAL A 152 -4.37 -5.77 20.29
N ASP A 153 -3.24 -6.38 19.96
CA ASP A 153 -2.06 -6.37 20.80
C ASP A 153 -1.15 -5.18 20.45
N VAL A 154 -0.72 -4.44 21.46
CA VAL A 154 0.27 -3.37 21.39
C VAL A 154 1.49 -3.77 22.21
N ILE A 155 2.65 -3.86 21.54
CA ILE A 155 3.93 -4.20 22.16
C ILE A 155 4.80 -2.94 22.19
N VAL A 156 5.05 -2.43 23.39
CA VAL A 156 5.93 -1.29 23.63
C VAL A 156 7.35 -1.80 23.79
N VAL A 157 8.28 -1.29 22.97
CA VAL A 157 9.68 -1.71 22.92
C VAL A 157 10.59 -0.55 23.32
N PRO A 158 11.04 -0.48 24.59
CA PRO A 158 11.84 0.64 25.06
C PRO A 158 13.30 0.56 24.57
N PHE A 159 13.77 1.55 23.84
CA PHE A 159 15.21 1.73 23.55
C PHE A 159 15.92 2.60 24.60
N VAL A 160 15.14 3.46 25.25
CA VAL A 160 15.58 4.32 26.35
C VAL A 160 14.84 3.93 27.63
N LYS A 161 15.48 4.16 28.77
CA LYS A 161 14.84 3.95 30.06
C LYS A 161 13.68 4.94 30.21
N THR A 162 12.48 4.39 30.30
CA THR A 162 11.21 5.12 30.45
C THR A 162 10.44 4.43 31.57
N LYS A 163 9.77 5.22 32.42
CA LYS A 163 8.81 4.71 33.41
C LYS A 163 7.44 4.70 32.74
N LEU A 164 6.97 3.54 32.33
CA LEU A 164 5.64 3.29 31.76
C LEU A 164 5.03 2.13 32.52
N ASP A 165 3.78 2.28 32.95
CA ASP A 165 2.99 1.19 33.50
C ASP A 165 2.06 0.61 32.42
N GLY A 166 2.03 -0.72 32.31
CA GLY A 166 1.27 -1.40 31.26
C GLY A 166 -0.24 -1.35 31.47
N GLU A 167 -0.69 -1.39 32.73
CA GLU A 167 -2.11 -1.36 33.09
C GLU A 167 -2.66 0.07 32.90
N ASP A 168 -1.93 1.08 33.37
CA ASP A 168 -2.31 2.49 33.20
C ASP A 168 -2.36 2.87 31.71
N LEU A 169 -1.37 2.46 30.92
CA LEU A 169 -1.36 2.70 29.48
C LEU A 169 -2.51 1.95 28.79
N SER A 170 -2.77 0.70 29.14
CA SER A 170 -3.90 -0.06 28.58
C SER A 170 -5.24 0.60 28.91
N ALA A 171 -5.45 1.03 30.16
CA ALA A 171 -6.66 1.73 30.57
C ALA A 171 -6.85 3.04 29.78
N TYR A 172 -5.79 3.83 29.63
CA TYR A 172 -5.82 5.07 28.86
C TYR A 172 -6.15 4.81 27.39
N LEU A 173 -5.50 3.85 26.73
CA LEU A 173 -5.78 3.51 25.34
C LEU A 173 -7.20 2.98 25.17
N ASN A 174 -7.69 2.16 26.09
CA ASN A 174 -9.06 1.64 26.05
C ASN A 174 -10.12 2.72 26.27
N SER A 175 -9.84 3.79 27.02
CA SER A 175 -10.76 4.95 27.11
C SER A 175 -10.90 5.72 25.79
N ILE A 176 -9.95 5.58 24.87
CA ILE A 176 -9.96 6.24 23.57
C ILE A 176 -10.51 5.28 22.51
N PHE A 177 -9.83 4.15 22.29
CA PHE A 177 -10.18 3.19 21.25
C PHE A 177 -11.45 2.40 21.57
N GLY A 178 -11.86 2.33 22.83
CA GLY A 178 -13.17 1.80 23.23
C GLY A 178 -14.35 2.58 22.64
N GLN A 179 -14.15 3.85 22.27
CA GLN A 179 -15.13 4.65 21.51
C GLN A 179 -15.48 3.99 20.17
N ALA A 180 -14.52 3.31 19.56
CA ALA A 180 -14.70 2.53 18.35
C ALA A 180 -14.88 1.02 18.64
N GLN A 181 -15.34 0.58 19.82
CA GLN A 181 -15.50 -0.85 20.14
C GLN A 181 -14.21 -1.68 19.96
N LEU A 182 -13.04 -1.06 20.15
CA LEU A 182 -11.73 -1.70 20.00
C LEU A 182 -11.03 -1.81 21.35
N GLN A 183 -10.69 -3.04 21.74
CA GLN A 183 -9.88 -3.34 22.92
C GLN A 183 -8.39 -3.35 22.57
N VAL A 184 -7.57 -2.68 23.40
CA VAL A 184 -6.12 -2.60 23.28
C VAL A 184 -5.45 -3.30 24.45
N ASN A 185 -4.74 -4.39 24.15
CA ASN A 185 -3.96 -5.16 25.11
C ASN A 185 -2.50 -4.70 25.04
N VAL A 186 -1.93 -4.25 26.16
CA VAL A 186 -0.57 -3.68 26.19
C VAL A 186 0.42 -4.66 26.81
N THR A 187 1.56 -4.85 26.14
CA THR A 187 2.74 -5.53 26.70
C THR A 187 3.94 -4.59 26.61
N ILE A 188 4.70 -4.43 27.70
CA ILE A 188 5.93 -3.64 27.72
C ILE A 188 7.12 -4.58 27.80
N GLU A 189 7.97 -4.55 26.78
CA GLU A 189 9.19 -5.35 26.72
C GLU A 189 10.33 -4.72 27.56
N PRO A 190 11.35 -5.51 27.96
CA PRO A 190 12.55 -4.98 28.57
C PRO A 190 13.27 -3.96 27.66
N VAL A 191 14.06 -3.08 28.26
CA VAL A 191 14.87 -2.11 27.50
C VAL A 191 15.82 -2.87 26.58
N PHE A 192 15.72 -2.64 25.27
CA PHE A 192 16.55 -3.31 24.28
C PHE A 192 17.84 -2.51 24.03
N GLU A 193 18.94 -3.24 23.82
CA GLU A 193 20.23 -2.65 23.48
C GLU A 193 20.51 -2.77 21.99
N HIS A 194 21.28 -1.83 21.44
CA HIS A 194 21.74 -1.86 20.06
C HIS A 194 23.26 -1.61 20.00
N ASP A 195 23.98 -2.40 19.20
CA ASP A 195 25.45 -2.36 19.15
C ASP A 195 25.95 -0.99 18.64
N GLU A 196 25.37 -0.52 17.53
CA GLU A 196 25.81 0.68 16.81
C GLU A 196 25.08 1.97 17.22
N ILE A 197 23.74 1.96 17.30
CA ILE A 197 22.94 3.12 17.71
C ILE A 197 22.98 3.21 19.23
N LYS A 198 23.32 4.37 19.77
CA LYS A 198 23.35 4.60 21.22
C LYS A 198 22.06 5.25 21.69
N PRO A 199 21.51 4.87 22.86
CA PRO A 199 20.28 5.45 23.42
C PRO A 199 20.29 6.97 23.65
N LYS A 200 21.44 7.64 23.56
CA LYS A 200 21.56 9.11 23.66
C LYS A 200 21.50 9.83 22.31
N LYS A 201 21.57 9.10 21.20
CA LYS A 201 21.62 9.69 19.85
C LYS A 201 20.21 9.93 19.34
N LEU A 202 19.87 11.18 19.06
CA LEU A 202 18.59 11.56 18.44
C LEU A 202 18.46 10.95 17.04
N LEU A 203 17.21 10.64 16.67
CA LEU A 203 16.88 10.11 15.36
C LEU A 203 16.74 11.21 14.31
N ASP A 204 17.07 10.91 13.07
CA ASP A 204 16.84 11.80 11.93
C ASP A 204 15.34 12.10 11.79
N ASN A 205 15.02 13.31 11.32
CA ASN A 205 13.63 13.73 11.16
C ASN A 205 12.94 12.90 10.07
N PRO A 206 11.75 12.35 10.36
CA PRO A 206 11.00 11.54 9.40
C PRO A 206 10.29 12.39 8.35
N SER A 207 9.71 11.70 7.34
CA SER A 207 8.97 12.34 6.25
C SER A 207 7.73 13.07 6.75
N THR A 208 7.50 14.29 6.26
CA THR A 208 6.31 15.09 6.56
C THR A 208 5.03 14.51 5.98
N ASP A 209 5.13 13.60 5.01
CA ASP A 209 4.00 13.01 4.31
C ASP A 209 3.50 11.71 4.97
N PHE A 210 4.12 11.29 6.08
CA PHE A 210 3.80 10.06 6.81
C PHE A 210 3.88 8.78 5.95
N ASP A 211 4.78 8.76 4.96
CA ASP A 211 4.84 7.75 3.90
C ASP A 211 6.03 6.78 4.02
N ARG A 212 7.07 7.13 4.79
CA ARG A 212 8.31 6.33 4.91
C ARG A 212 9.02 6.52 6.24
N TYR A 213 9.63 5.46 6.74
CA TYR A 213 10.52 5.55 7.90
C TYR A 213 11.94 6.00 7.49
N THR A 214 12.72 6.46 8.47
CA THR A 214 14.13 6.81 8.25
C THR A 214 15.02 5.56 8.31
N ASP A 215 16.21 5.64 7.69
CA ASP A 215 17.20 4.54 7.71
C ASP A 215 17.53 4.08 9.15
N GLN A 216 17.49 5.00 10.14
CA GLN A 216 17.75 4.68 11.54
C GLN A 216 16.58 3.93 12.21
N MET A 217 15.34 4.26 11.85
CA MET A 217 14.14 3.54 12.29
C MET A 217 14.13 2.11 11.72
N HIS A 218 14.46 1.97 10.43
CA HIS A 218 14.59 0.66 9.79
C HIS A 218 15.63 -0.21 10.51
N ASP A 219 16.80 0.36 10.85
CA ASP A 219 17.86 -0.36 11.55
C ASP A 219 17.44 -0.81 12.97
N LEU A 220 16.77 0.05 13.75
CA LEU A 220 16.28 -0.32 15.08
C LEU A 220 15.27 -1.47 15.00
N ARG A 221 14.30 -1.35 14.09
CA ARG A 221 13.32 -2.41 13.80
C ARG A 221 14.01 -3.71 13.42
N GLU A 222 14.87 -3.67 12.40
CA GLU A 222 15.56 -4.86 11.90
C GLU A 222 16.41 -5.51 12.99
N TYR A 223 17.13 -4.73 13.80
CA TYR A 223 17.92 -5.25 14.90
C TYR A 223 17.03 -5.99 15.90
N TYR A 224 15.93 -5.37 16.35
CA TYR A 224 14.98 -5.97 17.29
C TYR A 224 14.41 -7.31 16.78
N PHE A 225 13.84 -7.33 15.57
CA PHE A 225 13.23 -8.54 15.02
C PHE A 225 14.27 -9.62 14.64
N ASN A 226 15.53 -9.26 14.41
CA ASN A 226 16.61 -10.23 14.22
C ASN A 226 17.07 -10.89 15.54
N GLN A 227 16.86 -10.24 16.70
CA GLN A 227 17.10 -10.88 18.00
C GLN A 227 15.88 -11.66 18.49
N ASN A 228 14.68 -11.22 18.11
CA ASN A 228 13.40 -11.75 18.57
C ASN A 228 12.61 -12.41 17.42
N TYR A 229 13.12 -13.54 16.89
CA TYR A 229 12.50 -14.24 15.76
C TYR A 229 11.06 -14.73 16.02
N SER A 230 10.68 -14.93 17.28
CA SER A 230 9.35 -15.37 17.72
C SER A 230 8.39 -14.21 18.03
N ALA A 231 8.78 -12.96 17.77
CA ALA A 231 7.95 -11.80 18.04
C ALA A 231 6.59 -11.88 17.30
N ASN A 232 5.51 -11.45 17.96
CA ASN A 232 4.16 -11.53 17.40
C ASN A 232 4.03 -10.61 16.17
N LYS A 233 3.86 -11.19 14.99
CA LYS A 233 3.69 -10.43 13.73
C LYS A 233 2.28 -9.88 13.53
N SER A 234 1.35 -10.17 14.43
CA SER A 234 -0.02 -9.65 14.44
C SER A 234 -0.23 -8.70 15.62
N ALA A 235 0.75 -7.82 15.86
CA ALA A 235 0.73 -6.81 16.90
C ALA A 235 1.23 -5.45 16.37
N TYR A 236 0.84 -4.38 17.04
CA TYR A 236 1.31 -3.02 16.81
C TYR A 236 2.53 -2.74 17.70
N TYR A 237 3.65 -2.34 17.11
CA TYR A 237 4.90 -2.09 17.83
C TYR A 237 5.12 -0.60 18.06
N VAL A 238 5.41 -0.22 19.31
CA VAL A 238 5.73 1.16 19.68
C VAL A 238 7.14 1.22 20.26
N PHE A 239 8.09 1.70 19.46
CA PHE A 239 9.48 1.89 19.87
C PHE A 239 9.62 3.20 20.66
N ILE A 240 10.08 3.11 21.92
CA ILE A 240 10.38 4.30 22.72
C ILE A 240 11.83 4.71 22.48
N VAL A 241 12.04 5.85 21.82
CA VAL A 241 13.33 6.35 21.33
C VAL A 241 13.77 7.63 22.06
N PRO A 242 15.05 8.05 22.00
CA PRO A 242 15.47 9.31 22.65
C PRO A 242 14.79 10.57 22.11
N GLY A 243 14.18 10.51 20.92
CA GLY A 243 13.56 11.63 20.23
C GLY A 243 14.18 11.86 18.85
N PHE A 244 13.82 12.99 18.25
CA PHE A 244 14.21 13.37 16.90
C PHE A 244 15.06 14.64 16.91
N VAL A 245 15.80 14.87 15.81
CA VAL A 245 16.59 16.10 15.62
C VAL A 245 15.72 17.36 15.76
N ASN A 246 14.48 17.32 15.27
CA ASN A 246 13.47 18.34 15.54
C ASN A 246 12.75 18.02 16.84
N GLU A 247 13.01 18.82 17.87
CA GLU A 247 12.48 18.63 19.22
C GLU A 247 10.95 18.70 19.31
N LYS A 248 10.28 19.31 18.31
CA LYS A 248 8.81 19.41 18.20
C LYS A 248 8.14 18.10 17.80
N ILE A 249 8.91 17.13 17.30
CA ILE A 249 8.39 15.81 16.96
C ILE A 249 8.46 14.97 18.23
N ASP A 250 7.29 14.61 18.76
CA ASP A 250 7.20 13.72 19.93
C ASP A 250 6.91 12.26 19.53
N GLY A 251 6.48 12.01 18.29
CA GLY A 251 6.28 10.68 17.76
C GLY A 251 6.12 10.66 16.23
N TYR A 252 6.32 9.49 15.62
CA TYR A 252 6.15 9.28 14.20
C TYR A 252 5.66 7.87 13.87
N THR A 253 4.74 7.78 12.91
CA THR A 253 4.16 6.55 12.38
C THR A 253 3.91 6.74 10.89
N VAL A 254 4.28 5.76 10.07
CA VAL A 254 3.81 5.70 8.69
C VAL A 254 2.35 5.26 8.72
N LEU A 255 1.48 5.96 7.99
CA LEU A 255 0.04 5.73 8.07
C LEU A 255 -0.32 4.28 7.76
N ASN A 256 -1.21 3.72 8.58
CA ASN A 256 -1.68 2.33 8.45
C ASN A 256 -0.57 1.26 8.54
N LYS A 257 0.55 1.56 9.21
CA LYS A 257 1.64 0.61 9.48
C LYS A 257 1.71 0.31 10.96
N ALA A 258 1.97 -0.95 11.30
CA ALA A 258 1.98 -1.46 12.67
C ALA A 258 3.27 -1.17 13.45
N MET A 259 3.91 -0.03 13.15
CA MET A 259 5.14 0.38 13.80
C MET A 259 5.17 1.90 14.01
N SER A 260 5.41 2.30 15.25
CA SER A 260 5.47 3.68 15.70
C SER A 260 6.76 3.94 16.47
N PHE A 261 7.28 5.16 16.40
CA PHE A 261 8.43 5.62 17.16
C PHE A 261 8.03 6.81 18.01
N VAL A 262 8.15 6.69 19.33
CA VAL A 262 7.70 7.69 20.30
C VAL A 262 8.88 8.17 21.14
N LYS A 263 9.00 9.48 21.33
CA LYS A 263 10.01 10.08 22.18
C LYS A 263 9.79 9.68 23.64
N GLY A 264 10.77 9.02 24.22
CA GLY A 264 10.78 8.63 25.62
C GLY A 264 10.87 9.85 26.54
N LYS A 265 10.22 9.75 27.70
CA LYS A 265 10.27 10.75 28.76
C LYS A 265 10.78 10.09 30.05
N PRO A 266 11.61 10.81 30.84
CA PRO A 266 12.22 10.26 32.05
C PRO A 266 11.23 9.95 33.18
N SER A 267 10.00 10.47 33.12
CA SER A 267 8.91 10.14 34.02
C SER A 267 7.64 9.80 33.23
N ASP A 268 6.76 9.01 33.84
CA ASP A 268 5.41 8.79 33.36
C ASP A 268 4.65 10.12 33.43
N GLN A 269 4.46 10.75 32.28
CA GLN A 269 3.68 11.98 32.17
C GLN A 269 2.52 11.70 31.21
N PRO A 270 1.30 12.20 31.48
CA PRO A 270 0.14 12.02 30.60
C PRO A 270 0.43 12.29 29.10
N GLY A 271 1.42 13.13 28.80
CA GLY A 271 1.87 13.39 27.43
C GLY A 271 2.48 12.18 26.68
N ILE A 272 3.08 11.19 27.35
CA ILE A 272 3.60 9.99 26.65
C ILE A 272 2.45 9.04 26.28
N HIS A 273 1.49 8.80 27.18
CA HIS A 273 0.29 8.00 26.89
C HIS A 273 -0.49 8.59 25.72
N ARG A 274 -0.68 9.93 25.74
CA ARG A 274 -1.33 10.63 24.64
C ARG A 274 -0.56 10.51 23.33
N ASN A 275 0.76 10.65 23.34
CA ASN A 275 1.55 10.52 22.13
C ASN A 275 1.45 9.10 21.54
N ILE A 276 1.55 8.07 22.39
CA ILE A 276 1.33 6.67 21.99
C ILE A 276 -0.06 6.52 21.38
N ALA A 277 -1.10 7.06 22.01
CA ALA A 277 -2.46 7.01 21.48
C ALA A 277 -2.60 7.69 20.11
N GLN A 278 -1.98 8.87 19.90
CA GLN A 278 -1.98 9.54 18.59
C GLN A 278 -1.27 8.72 17.52
N GLN A 279 -0.10 8.16 17.86
CA GLN A 279 0.64 7.29 16.95
C GLN A 279 -0.15 6.03 16.61
N LEU A 280 -0.81 5.43 17.59
CA LEU A 280 -1.72 4.31 17.36
C LEU A 280 -2.97 4.71 16.56
N GLY A 281 -3.47 5.94 16.69
CA GLY A 281 -4.52 6.46 15.83
C GLY A 281 -4.10 6.46 14.36
N SER A 282 -2.92 6.99 14.07
CA SER A 282 -2.33 6.95 12.71
C SER A 282 -1.99 5.52 12.26
N SER A 283 -1.65 4.62 13.18
CA SER A 283 -1.30 3.23 12.89
C SER A 283 -2.51 2.34 12.60
N ILE A 284 -3.49 2.33 13.51
CA ILE A 284 -4.67 1.45 13.50
C ILE A 284 -5.73 1.98 12.55
N GLY A 285 -5.94 3.29 12.55
CA GLY A 285 -7.05 3.92 11.83
C GLY A 285 -6.63 4.82 10.67
N ALA A 286 -5.34 4.91 10.34
CA ALA A 286 -4.82 5.91 9.39
C ALA A 286 -5.27 7.35 9.73
N LEU A 287 -5.44 7.64 11.02
CA LEU A 287 -5.97 8.93 11.47
C LEU A 287 -4.93 10.03 11.27
N LEU A 288 -5.43 11.19 10.83
CA LEU A 288 -4.68 12.40 10.56
C LEU A 288 -5.09 13.52 11.51
N SER A 289 -4.23 14.55 11.60
CA SER A 289 -4.51 15.75 12.39
C SER A 289 -5.81 16.44 11.95
N THR A 290 -6.57 16.95 12.92
CA THR A 290 -7.91 17.51 12.70
C THR A 290 -7.96 18.76 11.84
N TRP A 291 -6.89 19.55 11.82
CA TRP A 291 -6.77 20.80 11.06
C TRP A 291 -6.36 20.61 9.59
N LEU A 292 -6.13 19.36 9.15
CA LEU A 292 -5.92 19.07 7.74
C LEU A 292 -7.26 19.06 7.00
N ASP A 293 -7.22 19.25 5.66
CA ASP A 293 -8.40 19.22 4.79
C ASP A 293 -9.53 20.17 5.22
N ASP A 294 -9.19 21.45 5.44
CA ASP A 294 -10.13 22.52 5.86
C ASP A 294 -10.85 22.25 7.19
N GLY A 295 -10.20 21.50 8.09
CA GLY A 295 -10.73 21.22 9.42
C GLY A 295 -10.54 22.34 10.47
N PRO A 296 -11.00 22.12 11.72
CA PRO A 296 -10.98 23.11 12.79
C PRO A 296 -9.59 23.66 13.13
N GLU A 297 -9.56 24.83 13.79
CA GLU A 297 -8.31 25.46 14.24
C GLU A 297 -7.50 24.54 15.18
N ILE A 298 -6.18 24.61 15.07
CA ILE A 298 -5.24 23.80 15.87
C ILE A 298 -5.48 24.03 17.37
N GLY A 299 -5.75 22.95 18.10
CA GLY A 299 -5.98 22.94 19.55
C GLY A 299 -7.40 23.35 19.96
N SER A 300 -8.32 23.54 19.01
CA SER A 300 -9.69 23.97 19.29
C SER A 300 -10.64 22.82 19.63
N THR A 301 -10.23 21.57 19.43
CA THR A 301 -11.10 20.39 19.55
C THR A 301 -10.68 19.47 20.70
N GLU A 302 -11.64 18.69 21.19
CA GLU A 302 -11.39 17.59 22.14
C GLU A 302 -10.94 16.30 21.44
N ASN A 303 -10.59 16.34 20.16
CA ASN A 303 -10.21 15.16 19.39
C ASN A 303 -8.80 14.66 19.76
N LEU A 304 -8.59 13.35 19.74
CA LEU A 304 -7.28 12.73 19.95
C LEU A 304 -6.22 13.29 18.97
N MET A 305 -6.59 13.50 17.71
CA MET A 305 -5.64 13.90 16.67
C MET A 305 -5.35 15.41 16.64
N ASP A 306 -5.90 16.17 17.57
CA ASP A 306 -5.62 17.60 17.71
C ASP A 306 -4.34 17.86 18.55
N ALA A 307 -3.88 19.11 18.62
CA ALA A 307 -2.73 19.53 19.41
C ALA A 307 -3.04 19.76 20.90
N GLY A 308 -4.33 19.75 21.29
CA GLY A 308 -4.80 19.92 22.67
C GLY A 308 -4.60 18.68 23.56
N THR A 309 -5.40 18.55 24.63
CA THR A 309 -5.40 17.38 25.54
C THR A 309 -6.59 16.43 25.32
N GLY A 310 -7.33 16.63 24.22
CA GLY A 310 -8.49 15.84 23.84
C GLY A 310 -8.21 14.34 23.68
N THR A 311 -9.25 13.54 23.90
CA THR A 311 -9.26 12.07 23.83
C THR A 311 -10.42 11.51 23.01
N SER A 312 -11.28 12.37 22.46
CA SER A 312 -12.46 11.97 21.70
C SER A 312 -12.12 11.56 20.27
N LEU A 313 -12.94 10.68 19.70
CA LEU A 313 -12.90 10.26 18.31
C LEU A 313 -14.24 10.59 17.63
N THR A 314 -14.20 10.98 16.36
CA THR A 314 -15.42 11.16 15.56
C THR A 314 -15.91 9.85 14.95
N ASN A 315 -17.15 9.80 14.48
CA ASN A 315 -17.72 8.61 13.84
C ASN A 315 -16.91 8.19 12.60
N ASP A 316 -16.44 9.15 11.80
CA ASP A 316 -15.56 8.86 10.65
C ASP A 316 -14.29 8.14 11.09
N GLN A 317 -13.73 8.54 12.23
CA GLN A 317 -12.53 7.93 12.81
C GLN A 317 -12.82 6.54 13.37
N TRP A 318 -14.00 6.31 13.97
CA TRP A 318 -14.44 4.97 14.38
C TRP A 318 -14.53 4.04 13.17
N GLU A 319 -15.21 4.45 12.10
CA GLU A 319 -15.28 3.66 10.88
C GLU A 319 -13.90 3.42 10.27
N SER A 320 -13.02 4.42 10.32
CA SER A 320 -11.63 4.30 9.85
C SER A 320 -10.84 3.25 10.63
N ILE A 321 -11.01 3.22 11.95
CA ILE A 321 -10.41 2.19 12.82
C ILE A 321 -10.93 0.81 12.44
N HIS A 322 -12.23 0.62 12.26
CA HIS A 322 -12.80 -0.68 11.88
C HIS A 322 -12.32 -1.18 10.52
N ARG A 323 -12.16 -0.27 9.55
CA ARG A 323 -11.67 -0.62 8.21
C ARG A 323 -10.20 -1.06 8.20
N ASN A 324 -9.39 -0.54 9.11
CA ASN A 324 -7.94 -0.69 9.09
C ASN A 324 -7.38 -1.51 10.26
N CYS A 325 -8.16 -1.78 11.30
CA CYS A 325 -7.73 -2.64 12.40
C CYS A 325 -7.31 -4.01 11.85
N HIS A 326 -6.26 -4.59 12.43
CA HIS A 326 -5.59 -5.82 11.98
C HIS A 326 -4.72 -5.70 10.71
N ALA A 327 -4.44 -4.48 10.26
CA ALA A 327 -3.42 -4.14 9.28
C ALA A 327 -1.98 -4.22 9.84
N PHE A 328 -1.43 -5.43 9.99
CA PHE A 328 -0.13 -5.63 10.63
C PHE A 328 1.09 -5.53 9.68
N SER A 329 1.24 -4.43 8.93
CA SER A 329 2.44 -4.21 8.11
C SER A 329 3.54 -3.48 8.90
N LEU A 330 4.72 -4.09 9.02
CA LEU A 330 5.90 -3.51 9.69
C LEU A 330 6.82 -2.71 8.76
N TYR A 331 6.50 -2.71 7.46
CA TYR A 331 7.31 -2.10 6.41
C TYR A 331 6.52 -1.01 5.71
N ASP A 332 7.18 0.08 5.36
CA ASP A 332 6.61 1.07 4.45
C ASP A 332 6.63 0.58 2.99
N ASP A 333 5.93 1.32 2.13
CA ASP A 333 5.68 0.90 0.74
C ASP A 333 6.90 1.09 -0.17
N TYR A 334 7.91 1.85 0.27
CA TYR A 334 9.10 2.22 -0.50
C TYR A 334 10.33 1.39 -0.14
N GLU A 335 10.25 0.56 0.90
CA GLU A 335 11.36 -0.30 1.34
C GLU A 335 11.67 -1.47 0.37
N ASP A 336 12.94 -1.87 0.31
CA ASP A 336 13.35 -3.12 -0.33
C ASP A 336 13.27 -4.28 0.67
N VAL A 337 12.08 -4.86 0.80
CA VAL A 337 11.84 -5.97 1.74
C VAL A 337 12.47 -7.26 1.22
N ARG A 338 13.27 -7.89 2.09
CA ARG A 338 13.97 -9.13 1.81
C ARG A 338 12.99 -10.27 1.50
N THR A 339 13.10 -10.83 0.30
CA THR A 339 12.41 -12.05 -0.11
C THR A 339 13.41 -13.08 -0.65
N ASN A 340 12.96 -14.33 -0.80
CA ASN A 340 13.73 -15.36 -1.50
C ASN A 340 13.56 -15.28 -3.03
N GLY A 341 12.61 -14.50 -3.54
CA GLY A 341 12.49 -14.17 -4.97
C GLY A 341 13.50 -13.10 -5.40
N GLY A 342 13.82 -13.03 -6.69
CA GLY A 342 14.72 -12.04 -7.30
C GLY A 342 15.91 -12.68 -7.99
N LEU A 343 16.13 -12.26 -9.25
CA LEU A 343 17.10 -12.87 -10.16
C LEU A 343 18.55 -12.63 -9.77
N ILE A 344 18.84 -11.50 -9.12
CA ILE A 344 20.17 -11.09 -8.67
C ILE A 344 20.20 -11.00 -7.15
N ALA A 345 21.09 -11.77 -6.51
CA ALA A 345 21.30 -11.73 -5.06
C ALA A 345 22.50 -10.86 -4.67
N TYR A 346 22.33 -10.03 -3.64
CA TYR A 346 23.34 -9.06 -3.21
C TYR A 346 24.05 -9.51 -1.93
N TYR A 347 25.38 -9.42 -1.91
CA TYR A 347 26.21 -9.87 -0.80
C TYR A 347 27.25 -8.80 -0.43
N PHE A 348 27.43 -8.56 0.87
CA PHE A 348 28.39 -7.58 1.40
C PHE A 348 29.22 -8.20 2.51
N TRP A 349 30.54 -8.03 2.49
CA TRP A 349 31.42 -8.37 3.62
C TRP A 349 32.76 -7.64 3.54
N GLU A 350 33.52 -7.71 4.63
CA GLU A 350 34.89 -7.20 4.70
C GLU A 350 35.90 -8.36 4.80
N GLU A 351 37.04 -8.24 4.13
CA GLU A 351 38.13 -9.21 4.19
C GLU A 351 39.39 -8.63 4.84
N ASN A 352 40.06 -9.45 5.64
CA ASN A 352 41.38 -9.14 6.17
C ASN A 352 42.47 -9.22 5.06
N LYS A 353 43.74 -8.97 5.43
CA LYS A 353 44.89 -9.03 4.49
C LYS A 353 45.06 -10.39 3.80
N ARG A 354 44.55 -11.49 4.39
CA ARG A 354 44.61 -12.86 3.86
C ARG A 354 43.39 -13.24 3.00
N GLY A 355 42.46 -12.31 2.81
CA GLY A 355 41.21 -12.56 2.08
C GLY A 355 40.18 -13.34 2.88
N GLU A 356 40.25 -13.25 4.22
CA GLU A 356 39.40 -14.01 5.13
C GLU A 356 38.40 -13.08 5.83
N ILE A 357 37.20 -13.60 6.05
CA ILE A 357 36.12 -12.99 6.82
C ILE A 357 36.31 -13.42 8.28
N VAL A 358 36.61 -12.47 9.16
CA VAL A 358 36.84 -12.71 10.58
C VAL A 358 35.50 -12.79 11.30
N SER A 359 35.14 -13.97 11.79
CA SER A 359 33.87 -14.13 12.47
C SER A 359 33.89 -13.52 13.87
N LYS A 360 32.85 -12.76 14.23
CA LYS A 360 32.53 -12.47 15.63
C LYS A 360 31.65 -13.61 16.15
N ASN A 361 32.06 -14.27 17.24
CA ASN A 361 31.33 -15.37 17.88
C ASN A 361 31.14 -16.64 17.01
N GLY A 362 32.03 -16.90 16.03
CA GLY A 362 32.06 -18.15 15.26
C GLY A 362 30.96 -18.33 14.20
N ARG A 363 30.16 -17.29 13.91
CA ARG A 363 29.09 -17.27 12.89
C ARG A 363 29.50 -16.46 11.65
N LEU A 364 29.31 -16.99 10.44
CA LEU A 364 29.59 -16.29 9.17
C LEU A 364 28.66 -15.08 8.94
N PHE A 365 27.36 -15.27 9.17
CA PHE A 365 26.32 -14.30 8.82
C PHE A 365 26.30 -13.03 9.68
N THR A 366 27.16 -12.94 10.70
CA THR A 366 27.38 -11.68 11.43
C THR A 366 28.12 -10.67 10.55
N GLN A 367 29.07 -11.15 9.73
CA GLN A 367 29.90 -10.34 8.84
C GLN A 367 29.46 -10.40 7.37
N LEU A 368 28.92 -11.52 6.92
CA LEU A 368 28.34 -11.66 5.59
C LEU A 368 26.89 -11.17 5.61
N LYS A 369 26.65 -9.98 5.05
CA LYS A 369 25.30 -9.42 4.89
C LYS A 369 24.72 -9.83 3.53
N MET A 370 23.43 -10.15 3.55
CA MET A 370 22.64 -10.61 2.40
C MET A 370 21.28 -9.88 2.43
N PRO A 371 21.28 -8.55 2.19
CA PRO A 371 20.17 -7.68 2.57
C PRO A 371 18.94 -7.87 1.68
N PHE A 372 19.11 -7.97 0.36
CA PHE A 372 17.99 -8.03 -0.59
C PHE A 372 18.36 -8.80 -1.87
N LYS A 373 17.33 -9.12 -2.66
CA LYS A 373 17.43 -9.61 -4.03
C LYS A 373 16.66 -8.64 -4.93
N ARG A 374 17.12 -8.47 -6.17
CA ARG A 374 16.44 -7.68 -7.21
C ARG A 374 16.40 -8.43 -8.52
N ASN A 375 15.75 -7.87 -9.53
CA ASN A 375 15.72 -8.45 -10.87
C ASN A 375 16.89 -8.02 -11.76
N HIS A 376 17.70 -7.07 -11.32
CA HIS A 376 18.82 -6.51 -12.07
C HIS A 376 20.06 -6.31 -11.19
N TYR A 377 21.22 -6.11 -11.81
CA TYR A 377 22.44 -5.69 -11.12
C TYR A 377 22.39 -4.22 -10.72
N SER A 378 23.23 -3.82 -9.76
CA SER A 378 23.46 -2.40 -9.45
C SER A 378 24.11 -1.68 -10.61
N TYR A 379 23.89 -0.36 -10.70
CA TYR A 379 24.46 0.47 -11.73
C TYR A 379 25.58 1.34 -11.19
N HIS A 380 26.80 1.02 -11.58
CA HIS A 380 27.97 1.84 -11.34
C HIS A 380 28.70 2.09 -12.66
N GLN A 381 29.19 3.30 -12.85
CA GLN A 381 29.95 3.66 -14.04
C GLN A 381 31.38 4.03 -13.64
N ASN A 382 32.34 3.60 -14.46
CA ASN A 382 33.70 4.12 -14.39
C ASN A 382 34.03 4.79 -15.71
N ILE A 383 33.61 6.04 -15.85
CA ILE A 383 33.83 6.83 -17.07
C ILE A 383 35.29 7.25 -17.11
N THR A 384 36.09 6.52 -17.87
CA THR A 384 37.52 6.81 -18.07
C THR A 384 37.77 7.84 -19.17
N SER A 385 36.83 8.00 -20.11
CA SER A 385 36.95 8.94 -21.22
C SER A 385 36.47 10.34 -20.83
N ILE A 386 37.33 11.34 -21.04
CA ILE A 386 37.00 12.74 -20.79
C ILE A 386 35.80 13.23 -21.60
N PHE A 387 35.59 12.68 -22.81
CA PHE A 387 34.50 13.07 -23.71
C PHE A 387 33.13 12.51 -23.30
N PHE A 388 33.11 11.45 -22.50
CA PHE A 388 31.88 10.87 -21.93
C PHE A 388 31.57 11.39 -20.53
N LYS A 389 32.45 12.22 -19.94
CA LYS A 389 32.20 12.82 -18.63
C LYS A 389 30.95 13.73 -18.74
N PRO A 390 29.94 13.57 -17.87
CA PRO A 390 28.77 14.44 -17.89
C PRO A 390 29.19 15.88 -17.62
N LEU A 391 28.77 16.80 -18.49
CA LEU A 391 28.96 18.23 -18.31
C LEU A 391 27.79 18.81 -17.50
N PHE A 392 26.57 18.36 -17.80
CA PHE A 392 25.34 18.72 -17.10
C PHE A 392 24.25 17.67 -17.42
N SER A 393 23.11 17.77 -16.75
CA SER A 393 21.94 16.91 -16.96
C SER A 393 20.74 17.73 -17.41
N ILE A 394 19.94 17.19 -18.33
CA ILE A 394 18.63 17.72 -18.72
C ILE A 394 17.59 16.61 -18.44
N PHE A 395 16.62 16.89 -17.57
CA PHE A 395 15.72 15.86 -17.02
C PHE A 395 16.52 14.67 -16.46
N SER A 396 16.30 13.45 -16.98
CA SER A 396 17.01 12.22 -16.60
C SER A 396 18.25 11.92 -17.46
N TYR A 397 18.59 12.76 -18.45
CA TYR A 397 19.67 12.48 -19.41
C TYR A 397 20.96 13.23 -19.08
N ARG A 398 22.11 12.53 -19.14
CA ARG A 398 23.45 13.07 -18.89
C ARG A 398 24.11 13.53 -20.18
N ILE A 399 24.27 14.84 -20.37
CA ILE A 399 24.87 15.43 -21.57
C ILE A 399 26.40 15.47 -21.44
N ASN A 400 27.09 15.05 -22.49
CA ASN A 400 28.56 15.01 -22.57
C ASN A 400 29.06 15.63 -23.88
N SER A 401 30.38 15.76 -24.05
CA SER A 401 31.01 16.38 -25.23
C SER A 401 30.68 15.67 -26.55
N ILE A 402 30.43 14.35 -26.53
CA ILE A 402 30.08 13.58 -27.74
C ILE A 402 28.69 13.96 -28.26
N HIS A 403 27.74 14.32 -27.39
CA HIS A 403 26.43 14.80 -27.84
C HIS A 403 26.56 16.01 -28.78
N PHE A 404 27.44 16.96 -28.43
CA PHE A 404 27.72 18.12 -29.28
C PHE A 404 28.47 17.74 -30.55
N GLY A 405 29.45 16.84 -30.46
CA GLY A 405 30.20 16.36 -31.62
C GLY A 405 29.31 15.67 -32.65
N VAL A 406 28.39 14.81 -32.21
CA VAL A 406 27.46 14.11 -33.12
C VAL A 406 26.41 15.08 -33.66
N LEU A 407 25.92 16.03 -32.87
CA LEU A 407 25.01 17.07 -33.37
C LEU A 407 25.66 17.88 -34.51
N LEU A 408 26.92 18.28 -34.33
CA LEU A 408 27.68 18.99 -35.35
C LEU A 408 27.89 18.12 -36.60
N PHE A 409 28.21 16.84 -36.42
CA PHE A 409 28.34 15.89 -37.52
C PHE A 409 27.03 15.75 -38.31
N VAL A 410 25.90 15.52 -37.64
CA VAL A 410 24.58 15.42 -38.27
C VAL A 410 24.24 16.71 -39.02
N PHE A 411 24.51 17.87 -38.42
CA PHE A 411 24.29 19.17 -39.06
C PHE A 411 25.10 19.31 -40.36
N ILE A 412 26.39 18.98 -40.32
CA ILE A 412 27.28 19.04 -41.50
C ILE A 412 26.81 18.04 -42.57
N SER A 413 26.51 16.80 -42.20
CA SER A 413 26.03 15.77 -43.15
C SER A 413 24.74 16.18 -43.83
N VAL A 414 23.77 16.70 -43.06
CA VAL A 414 22.49 17.18 -43.60
C VAL A 414 22.70 18.42 -44.48
N TYR A 415 23.60 19.33 -44.11
CA TYR A 415 23.95 20.50 -44.93
C TYR A 415 24.51 20.09 -46.30
N PHE A 416 25.46 19.15 -46.34
CA PHE A 416 26.02 18.65 -47.61
C PHE A 416 25.00 17.88 -48.44
N PHE A 417 24.16 17.07 -47.79
CA PHE A 417 23.06 16.37 -48.46
C PHE A 417 22.07 17.35 -49.07
N ARG A 418 21.63 18.37 -48.31
CA ARG A 418 20.77 19.46 -48.78
C ARG A 418 21.39 20.17 -49.97
N LYS A 419 22.67 20.57 -49.88
CA LYS A 419 23.39 21.23 -50.98
C LYS A 419 23.39 20.38 -52.25
N THR A 420 23.59 19.06 -52.11
CA THR A 420 23.63 18.13 -53.25
C THR A 420 22.23 17.91 -53.85
N LEU A 421 21.21 17.75 -53.01
CA LEU A 421 19.83 17.58 -53.44
C LEU A 421 19.31 18.82 -54.17
N PHE A 422 19.54 20.02 -53.62
CA PHE A 422 19.06 21.28 -54.23
C PHE A 422 19.82 21.65 -55.51
N ARG A 423 21.07 21.19 -55.70
CA ARG A 423 21.74 21.24 -57.00
C ARG A 423 20.99 20.42 -58.05
N ARG A 424 20.51 19.22 -57.69
CA ARG A 424 19.73 18.34 -58.59
C ARG A 424 18.30 18.84 -58.83
N LEU A 425 17.72 19.54 -57.87
CA LEU A 425 16.36 20.08 -57.94
C LEU A 425 16.27 21.52 -58.49
N ARG A 426 17.39 22.11 -58.94
CA ARG A 426 17.47 23.52 -59.38
C ARG A 426 16.43 23.91 -60.43
N ASN A 427 16.16 23.00 -61.36
CA ASN A 427 15.25 23.22 -62.49
C ASN A 427 13.84 22.63 -62.26
N ARG A 428 13.50 22.23 -61.03
CA ARG A 428 12.20 21.64 -60.68
C ARG A 428 11.24 22.68 -60.07
N SER A 429 9.95 22.33 -59.99
CA SER A 429 8.90 23.21 -59.47
C SER A 429 9.19 23.69 -58.04
N GLY A 430 8.68 24.87 -57.68
CA GLY A 430 8.84 25.43 -56.33
C GLY A 430 8.22 24.54 -55.24
N LEU A 431 7.11 23.86 -55.56
CA LEU A 431 6.40 22.97 -54.65
C LEU A 431 7.22 21.72 -54.30
N LEU A 432 7.94 21.15 -55.28
CA LEU A 432 8.84 20.01 -55.06
C LEU A 432 10.06 20.40 -54.20
N ARG A 433 10.58 21.62 -54.38
CA ARG A 433 11.67 22.18 -53.56
C ARG A 433 11.22 22.46 -52.12
N PHE A 434 9.99 22.93 -51.94
CA PHE A 434 9.39 23.13 -50.61
C PHE A 434 9.22 21.80 -49.87
N GLY A 435 8.65 20.78 -50.52
CA GLY A 435 8.54 19.43 -49.95
C GLY A 435 9.88 18.81 -49.60
N ALA A 436 10.91 19.00 -50.43
CA ALA A 436 12.27 18.54 -50.14
C ALA A 436 12.90 19.22 -48.91
N ASN A 437 12.63 20.52 -48.67
CA ASN A 437 13.07 21.21 -47.45
C ASN A 437 12.39 20.65 -46.20
N ILE A 438 11.08 20.39 -46.25
CA ILE A 438 10.35 19.76 -45.13
C ILE A 438 10.92 18.36 -44.85
N GLY A 439 11.10 17.55 -45.90
CA GLY A 439 11.67 16.20 -45.76
C GLY A 439 13.08 16.21 -45.14
N ILE A 440 13.94 17.16 -45.54
CA ILE A 440 15.27 17.33 -44.95
C ILE A 440 15.18 17.78 -43.49
N PHE A 441 14.25 18.67 -43.15
CA PHE A 441 14.05 19.11 -41.77
C PHE A 441 13.58 17.96 -40.87
N CYS A 442 12.61 17.16 -41.33
CA CYS A 442 12.16 15.95 -40.62
C CYS A 442 13.31 14.94 -40.46
N LEU A 443 14.12 14.73 -41.52
CA LEU A 443 15.29 13.85 -41.46
C LEU A 443 16.33 14.34 -40.46
N PHE A 444 16.58 15.65 -40.41
CA PHE A 444 17.48 16.25 -39.43
C PHE A 444 17.01 15.99 -38.00
N LEU A 445 15.74 16.29 -37.68
CA LEU A 445 15.17 16.04 -36.37
C LEU A 445 15.25 14.56 -35.98
N PHE A 446 14.94 13.66 -36.93
CA PHE A 446 15.05 12.22 -36.72
C PHE A 446 16.49 11.79 -36.43
N LEU A 447 17.48 12.24 -37.22
CA LEU A 447 18.89 11.88 -37.03
C LEU A 447 19.45 12.43 -35.73
N VAL A 448 19.07 13.64 -35.33
CA VAL A 448 19.44 14.22 -34.02
C VAL A 448 18.88 13.37 -32.89
N TYR A 449 17.60 13.01 -32.95
CA TYR A 449 16.95 12.16 -31.95
C TYR A 449 17.63 10.78 -31.84
N GLN A 450 17.87 10.11 -32.97
CA GLN A 450 18.54 8.79 -32.98
C GLN A 450 19.98 8.87 -32.46
N SER A 451 20.71 9.91 -32.85
CA SER A 451 22.08 10.14 -32.40
C SER A 451 22.16 10.37 -30.90
N PHE A 452 21.25 11.18 -30.35
CA PHE A 452 21.15 11.43 -28.92
C PHE A 452 20.95 10.12 -28.14
N PHE A 453 20.04 9.28 -28.60
CA PHE A 453 19.78 7.99 -27.97
C PHE A 453 20.97 7.01 -28.08
N LEU A 454 21.69 7.03 -29.21
CA LEU A 454 22.89 6.21 -29.41
C LEU A 454 24.02 6.60 -28.44
N VAL A 455 24.28 7.91 -28.27
CA VAL A 455 25.31 8.39 -27.32
C VAL A 455 24.93 8.02 -25.89
N ASN A 456 23.65 8.17 -25.52
CA ASN A 456 23.18 7.74 -24.21
C ASN A 456 23.32 6.24 -23.98
N ARG A 457 23.05 5.40 -24.99
CA ARG A 457 23.36 3.96 -24.93
C ARG A 457 24.86 3.68 -24.76
N GLY A 458 25.73 4.55 -25.27
CA GLY A 458 27.18 4.47 -25.11
C GLY A 458 27.66 4.48 -23.65
N TYR A 459 26.90 5.08 -22.73
CA TYR A 459 27.19 5.04 -21.29
C TYR A 459 27.23 3.61 -20.71
N ARG A 460 26.59 2.64 -21.36
CA ARG A 460 26.64 1.22 -20.98
C ARG A 460 28.03 0.59 -21.15
N ILE A 461 28.88 1.17 -22.01
CA ILE A 461 30.27 0.70 -22.19
C ILE A 461 31.07 0.90 -20.91
N PHE A 462 30.74 1.94 -20.14
CA PHE A 462 31.41 2.27 -18.87
C PHE A 462 30.77 1.59 -17.65
N GLU A 463 29.78 0.71 -17.85
CA GLU A 463 29.16 -0.03 -16.75
C GLU A 463 30.18 -0.99 -16.10
N LEU A 464 30.39 -0.80 -14.79
CA LEU A 464 31.27 -1.63 -13.99
C LEU A 464 30.63 -3.01 -13.80
N LYS A 465 31.13 -4.00 -14.54
CA LYS A 465 30.80 -5.43 -14.31
C LYS A 465 31.65 -6.07 -13.21
N GLY A 466 32.74 -5.39 -12.83
CA GLY A 466 33.62 -5.74 -11.73
C GLY A 466 34.77 -4.74 -11.61
N GLY A 467 35.26 -4.52 -10.40
CA GLY A 467 36.32 -3.55 -10.14
C GLY A 467 36.10 -2.75 -8.85
N GLN A 468 36.92 -1.72 -8.66
CA GLN A 468 36.77 -0.83 -7.50
C GLN A 468 35.56 0.09 -7.70
N VAL A 469 34.71 0.20 -6.69
CA VAL A 469 33.66 1.23 -6.63
C VAL A 469 34.29 2.48 -6.02
N THR A 470 34.80 3.36 -6.90
CA THR A 470 35.61 4.52 -6.49
C THR A 470 34.80 5.57 -5.72
N GLU A 471 33.51 5.72 -6.06
CA GLU A 471 32.57 6.65 -5.43
C GLU A 471 32.36 6.35 -3.93
N MET A 472 32.57 5.09 -3.53
CA MET A 472 32.33 4.60 -2.18
C MET A 472 33.62 4.29 -1.42
N LYS A 473 34.74 4.92 -1.80
CA LYS A 473 36.02 4.72 -1.12
C LYS A 473 35.88 5.09 0.37
N ASP A 474 36.33 4.20 1.26
CA ASP A 474 36.27 4.34 2.72
C ASP A 474 34.85 4.32 3.34
N ALA A 475 33.79 4.17 2.54
CA ALA A 475 32.43 4.03 3.04
C ALA A 475 32.29 2.83 4.00
N SER A 476 31.47 3.00 5.04
CA SER A 476 31.03 1.90 5.90
C SER A 476 30.17 0.89 5.12
N MET A 477 30.04 -0.33 5.64
CA MET A 477 29.15 -1.34 5.04
C MET A 477 27.70 -0.84 4.98
N LYS A 478 27.25 -0.11 6.00
CA LYS A 478 25.92 0.51 6.05
C LYS A 478 25.74 1.52 4.92
N GLN A 479 26.67 2.46 4.76
CA GLN A 479 26.62 3.45 3.67
C GLN A 479 26.62 2.76 2.31
N MET A 480 27.47 1.74 2.12
CA MET A 480 27.51 0.98 0.89
C MET A 480 26.15 0.31 0.59
N ARG A 481 25.55 -0.36 1.58
CA ARG A 481 24.23 -0.99 1.46
C ARG A 481 23.17 0.04 1.03
N LEU A 482 23.08 1.17 1.75
CA LEU A 482 22.09 2.21 1.51
C LEU A 482 22.21 2.83 0.11
N GLU A 483 23.42 3.05 -0.39
CA GLU A 483 23.62 3.57 -1.74
C GLU A 483 23.17 2.57 -2.82
N ILE A 484 23.38 1.26 -2.60
CA ILE A 484 22.85 0.25 -3.52
C ILE A 484 21.32 0.16 -3.44
N GLU A 485 20.76 0.28 -2.23
CA GLU A 485 19.31 0.31 -2.01
C GLU A 485 18.66 1.52 -2.70
N LYS A 486 19.28 2.70 -2.62
CA LYS A 486 18.79 3.92 -3.29
C LYS A 486 19.10 3.95 -4.80
N GLY A 487 20.07 3.16 -5.26
CA GLY A 487 20.53 3.13 -6.64
C GLY A 487 19.49 2.58 -7.61
N MET A 488 18.97 3.44 -8.48
CA MET A 488 18.01 3.07 -9.54
C MET A 488 18.71 2.58 -10.83
N LYS A 489 18.20 1.51 -11.44
CA LYS A 489 18.41 1.24 -12.88
C LYS A 489 17.08 0.83 -13.56
N PRO A 490 16.18 1.79 -13.83
CA PRO A 490 14.85 1.49 -14.36
C PRO A 490 14.86 1.06 -15.83
N GLU A 491 15.99 1.22 -16.56
CA GLU A 491 16.09 0.81 -17.97
C GLU A 491 16.11 -0.72 -18.20
N VAL A 492 16.50 -1.51 -17.20
CA VAL A 492 16.55 -2.97 -17.28
C VAL A 492 15.61 -3.55 -16.24
N LEU A 493 14.41 -3.95 -16.68
CA LEU A 493 13.39 -4.53 -15.81
C LEU A 493 13.85 -5.85 -15.17
N ALA A 494 14.60 -6.68 -15.90
CA ALA A 494 15.12 -7.95 -15.42
C ALA A 494 16.30 -8.49 -16.23
N GLU A 495 17.20 -9.20 -15.56
CA GLU A 495 18.31 -9.92 -16.15
C GLU A 495 17.86 -11.28 -16.74
N PRO A 496 18.48 -11.76 -17.84
CA PRO A 496 18.05 -13.00 -18.49
C PRO A 496 18.43 -14.26 -17.71
N LYS A 497 19.37 -14.17 -16.75
CA LYS A 497 19.87 -15.31 -15.97
C LYS A 497 20.02 -14.91 -14.50
N LEU A 498 19.99 -15.92 -13.64
CA LEU A 498 20.34 -15.76 -12.22
C LEU A 498 21.81 -15.35 -12.06
N GLY A 499 22.10 -14.66 -10.97
CA GLY A 499 23.47 -14.29 -10.64
C GLY A 499 23.58 -13.60 -9.28
N SER A 500 24.80 -13.41 -8.83
CA SER A 500 25.11 -12.79 -7.56
C SER A 500 25.97 -11.55 -7.76
N GLU A 501 25.71 -10.48 -7.02
CA GLU A 501 26.55 -9.29 -6.98
C GLU A 501 27.19 -9.13 -5.60
N LEU A 502 28.52 -9.15 -5.58
CA LEU A 502 29.31 -9.22 -4.37
C LEU A 502 30.06 -7.91 -4.21
N PHE A 503 29.85 -7.25 -3.07
CA PHE A 503 30.56 -6.06 -2.63
C PHE A 503 31.52 -6.44 -1.52
N VAL A 504 32.82 -6.38 -1.81
CA VAL A 504 33.87 -6.86 -0.91
C VAL A 504 34.79 -5.72 -0.52
N LYS A 505 34.84 -5.37 0.77
CA LYS A 505 35.77 -4.36 1.26
C LYS A 505 37.15 -4.98 1.50
N LYS A 506 38.17 -4.45 0.81
CA LYS A 506 39.57 -4.86 0.96
C LYS A 506 40.44 -3.61 1.13
N LYS A 507 41.21 -3.53 2.23
CA LYS A 507 42.12 -2.41 2.51
C LYS A 507 41.42 -1.03 2.35
N GLY A 508 40.22 -0.88 2.90
CA GLY A 508 39.40 0.36 2.81
C GLY A 508 38.64 0.56 1.49
N LYS A 509 38.88 -0.26 0.46
CA LYS A 509 38.28 -0.11 -0.87
C LYS A 509 37.19 -1.15 -1.12
N TRP A 510 36.03 -0.72 -1.61
CA TRP A 510 34.97 -1.62 -2.05
C TRP A 510 35.22 -2.14 -3.46
N MET A 511 35.10 -3.45 -3.61
CA MET A 511 35.25 -4.16 -4.88
C MET A 511 33.92 -4.80 -5.26
N LEU A 512 33.39 -4.45 -6.44
CA LEU A 512 32.22 -5.08 -7.05
C LEU A 512 32.66 -6.31 -7.86
N LYS A 513 31.92 -7.41 -7.72
CA LYS A 513 32.13 -8.66 -8.47
C LYS A 513 30.82 -9.36 -8.77
N ARG A 514 30.52 -9.58 -10.06
CA ARG A 514 29.43 -10.47 -10.48
C ARG A 514 29.86 -11.94 -10.39
N ARG A 515 28.98 -12.82 -9.92
CA ARG A 515 29.22 -14.24 -9.64
C ARG A 515 27.99 -15.08 -9.97
N LYS A 516 28.14 -16.40 -9.93
CA LYS A 516 27.07 -17.38 -10.14
C LYS A 516 26.16 -17.53 -8.91
N ASN A 517 25.19 -18.44 -9.01
CA ASN A 517 24.08 -18.59 -8.06
C ASN A 517 24.50 -19.17 -6.70
N VAL A 518 25.54 -20.00 -6.68
CA VAL A 518 26.03 -20.70 -5.48
C VAL A 518 27.40 -20.18 -5.08
N LEU A 519 27.57 -19.75 -3.84
CA LEU A 519 28.84 -19.28 -3.29
C LEU A 519 29.38 -20.27 -2.26
N TYR A 520 30.62 -20.72 -2.44
CA TYR A 520 31.27 -21.70 -1.55
C TYR A 520 32.29 -21.03 -0.64
N PHE A 521 32.20 -21.34 0.65
CA PHE A 521 33.09 -20.86 1.70
C PHE A 521 33.72 -22.03 2.44
N ASN A 522 35.01 -21.92 2.75
CA ASN A 522 35.68 -22.84 3.68
C ASN A 522 35.76 -22.19 5.06
N GLN A 523 35.47 -22.98 6.11
CA GLN A 523 35.71 -22.59 7.49
C GLN A 523 37.11 -23.08 7.93
N TYR A 524 37.86 -22.19 8.58
CA TYR A 524 39.12 -22.49 9.23
C TYR A 524 39.04 -22.10 10.70
N LYS A 525 39.70 -22.86 11.58
CA LYS A 525 39.89 -22.50 12.99
C LYS A 525 41.37 -22.23 13.25
N ARG A 526 41.72 -21.07 13.81
CA ARG A 526 43.08 -20.74 14.26
C ARG A 526 43.02 -19.95 15.56
N ASN A 527 43.80 -20.32 16.57
CA ASN A 527 43.88 -19.60 17.86
C ASN A 527 42.49 -19.32 18.46
N ASP A 528 41.61 -20.33 18.45
CA ASP A 528 40.20 -20.24 18.85
C ASP A 528 39.29 -19.26 18.10
N GLU A 529 39.82 -18.54 17.11
CA GLU A 529 39.03 -17.77 16.16
C GLU A 529 38.63 -18.60 14.94
N VAL A 530 37.45 -18.28 14.41
CA VAL A 530 36.88 -18.92 13.23
C VAL A 530 36.92 -17.94 12.07
N TYR A 531 37.47 -18.40 10.95
CA TYR A 531 37.61 -17.63 9.72
C TYR A 531 36.88 -18.30 8.59
N TYR A 532 36.32 -17.50 7.70
CA TYR A 532 35.70 -17.99 6.47
C TYR A 532 36.41 -17.42 5.26
N LYS A 533 36.64 -18.24 4.24
CA LYS A 533 37.23 -17.80 2.97
C LYS A 533 36.32 -18.19 1.82
N PHE A 534 35.96 -17.22 0.98
CA PHE A 534 35.30 -17.50 -0.29
C PHE A 534 36.27 -18.26 -1.22
N ILE A 535 35.81 -19.37 -1.78
CA ILE A 535 36.65 -20.26 -2.60
C ILE A 535 36.26 -20.19 -4.07
N LYS A 536 34.99 -20.38 -4.37
CA LYS A 536 34.47 -20.45 -5.74
C LYS A 536 32.97 -20.20 -5.78
N ASP A 537 32.46 -20.01 -6.99
CA ASP A 537 31.05 -19.94 -7.30
C ASP A 537 30.65 -20.97 -8.37
N SER A 538 29.36 -21.33 -8.42
CA SER A 538 28.82 -22.34 -9.34
C SER A 538 27.38 -22.03 -9.76
N ASP A 539 27.00 -22.48 -10.96
CA ASP A 539 25.61 -22.49 -11.43
C ASP A 539 24.84 -23.73 -10.93
N SER A 540 25.54 -24.63 -10.25
CA SER A 540 24.99 -25.86 -9.67
C SER A 540 25.26 -25.93 -8.16
N LEU A 541 24.26 -26.40 -7.43
CA LEU A 541 24.36 -26.72 -6.01
C LEU A 541 25.01 -28.10 -5.86
N ILE A 542 26.24 -28.12 -5.35
CA ILE A 542 27.07 -29.31 -5.20
C ILE A 542 27.32 -29.54 -3.71
N VAL A 543 26.76 -30.62 -3.19
CA VAL A 543 26.97 -31.07 -1.81
C VAL A 543 27.59 -32.46 -1.87
N SER A 544 28.91 -32.50 -2.02
CA SER A 544 29.68 -33.75 -2.16
C SER A 544 29.49 -34.69 -0.99
N THR A 545 29.34 -34.16 0.23
CA THR A 545 29.08 -34.94 1.45
C THR A 545 27.72 -35.67 1.46
N LYS A 546 26.83 -35.31 0.53
CA LYS A 546 25.51 -35.93 0.34
C LYS A 546 25.33 -36.54 -1.05
N GLY A 547 26.37 -36.55 -1.88
CA GLY A 547 26.29 -37.01 -3.28
C GLY A 547 25.31 -36.18 -4.14
N TYR A 548 25.04 -34.93 -3.77
CA TYR A 548 24.03 -34.10 -4.45
C TYR A 548 24.70 -33.13 -5.43
N SER A 549 24.22 -33.08 -6.67
CA SER A 549 24.69 -32.14 -7.69
C SER A 549 23.58 -31.82 -8.69
N GLU A 550 22.94 -30.67 -8.54
CA GLU A 550 21.85 -30.21 -9.40
C GLU A 550 22.07 -28.77 -9.85
N LYS A 551 21.49 -28.40 -11.00
CA LYS A 551 21.49 -27.01 -11.45
C LYS A 551 20.75 -26.13 -10.42
N ALA A 552 21.35 -25.02 -10.04
CA ALA A 552 20.79 -24.14 -9.03
C ALA A 552 19.68 -23.26 -9.65
N GLU A 553 18.44 -23.52 -9.24
CA GLU A 553 17.26 -22.70 -9.57
C GLU A 553 17.03 -21.56 -8.56
N SER A 554 17.92 -21.39 -7.58
CA SER A 554 17.92 -20.29 -6.62
C SER A 554 19.34 -19.98 -6.15
N HIS A 555 19.48 -19.12 -5.14
CA HIS A 555 20.76 -18.65 -4.62
C HIS A 555 21.12 -19.33 -3.31
N TYR A 556 22.37 -19.76 -3.19
CA TYR A 556 22.83 -20.58 -2.07
C TYR A 556 24.21 -20.17 -1.54
N ILE A 557 24.36 -20.24 -0.22
CA ILE A 557 25.66 -20.22 0.45
C ILE A 557 25.99 -21.63 0.94
N VAL A 558 27.13 -22.16 0.53
CA VAL A 558 27.64 -23.46 0.99
C VAL A 558 28.86 -23.24 1.88
N ILE A 559 28.79 -23.72 3.12
CA ILE A 559 29.89 -23.69 4.07
C ILE A 559 30.49 -25.10 4.18
N ASN A 560 31.75 -25.22 3.78
CA ASN A 560 32.54 -26.43 3.92
C ASN A 560 33.29 -26.40 5.27
N TYR A 561 33.09 -27.45 6.06
CA TYR A 561 33.80 -27.70 7.31
C TYR A 561 34.93 -28.69 7.00
N LEU A 562 36.16 -28.22 7.17
CA LEU A 562 37.35 -28.96 6.79
C LEU A 562 37.94 -29.74 7.96
N GLU A 563 38.53 -30.90 7.67
CA GLU A 563 39.43 -31.65 8.54
C GLU A 563 40.71 -31.91 7.75
N GLY A 564 41.77 -31.16 8.07
CA GLY A 564 42.91 -31.00 7.15
C GLY A 564 42.48 -30.33 5.85
N GLU A 565 42.77 -30.97 4.71
CA GLU A 565 42.36 -30.49 3.38
C GLU A 565 41.04 -31.09 2.87
N LYS A 566 40.44 -32.05 3.60
CA LYS A 566 39.23 -32.75 3.17
C LYS A 566 37.97 -32.09 3.73
N ILE A 567 36.90 -32.08 2.93
CA ILE A 567 35.57 -31.61 3.33
C ILE A 567 34.88 -32.73 4.13
N LYS A 568 34.72 -32.53 5.44
CA LYS A 568 34.04 -33.49 6.34
C LYS A 568 32.53 -33.27 6.36
N ARG A 569 32.10 -32.01 6.37
CA ARG A 569 30.69 -31.62 6.46
C ARG A 569 30.42 -30.40 5.60
N GLN A 570 29.23 -30.33 5.03
CA GLN A 570 28.75 -29.14 4.34
C GLN A 570 27.41 -28.70 4.92
N ARG A 571 27.23 -27.38 5.03
CA ARG A 571 25.93 -26.77 5.36
C ARG A 571 25.55 -25.78 4.26
N VAL A 572 24.28 -25.80 3.87
CA VAL A 572 23.72 -25.06 2.76
C VAL A 572 22.65 -24.15 3.30
N PHE A 573 22.73 -22.88 2.95
CA PHE A 573 21.80 -21.85 3.37
C PHE A 573 21.20 -21.18 2.15
N ASN A 574 19.90 -20.91 2.20
CA ASN A 574 19.25 -20.04 1.21
C ASN A 574 19.63 -18.57 1.44
N HIS A 575 19.15 -17.68 0.56
CA HIS A 575 19.39 -16.25 0.73
C HIS A 575 18.78 -15.68 2.01
N LEU A 576 17.71 -16.29 2.57
CA LEU A 576 17.09 -15.88 3.83
C LEU A 576 17.87 -16.31 5.09
N ARG A 577 18.98 -17.06 4.96
CA ARG A 577 19.79 -17.68 6.04
C ARG A 577 19.15 -18.93 6.68
N VAL A 578 18.11 -19.47 6.08
CA VAL A 578 17.54 -20.76 6.50
C VAL A 578 18.45 -21.87 6.01
N GLU A 579 18.83 -22.76 6.93
CA GLU A 579 19.59 -23.96 6.59
C GLU A 579 18.69 -24.97 5.88
N ILE A 580 19.05 -25.33 4.65
CA ILE A 580 18.27 -26.25 3.80
C ILE A 580 18.93 -27.63 3.66
N THR A 581 20.13 -27.83 4.22
CA THR A 581 20.85 -29.12 4.14
C THR A 581 20.00 -30.34 4.51
N PRO A 582 19.18 -30.32 5.58
CA PRO A 582 18.33 -31.47 5.91
C PRO A 582 17.29 -31.79 4.83
N LYS A 583 16.82 -30.77 4.09
CA LYS A 583 15.75 -30.91 3.10
C LYS A 583 16.23 -31.47 1.76
N ILE A 584 17.54 -31.41 1.47
CA ILE A 584 18.13 -31.83 0.18
C ILE A 584 17.83 -33.30 -0.12
N THR A 585 17.85 -34.15 0.91
CA THR A 585 17.61 -35.60 0.77
C THR A 585 16.16 -36.01 0.97
N LEU A 586 15.27 -35.08 1.34
CA LEU A 586 13.87 -35.39 1.59
C LEU A 586 13.10 -35.47 0.26
N PRO A 587 12.15 -36.42 0.12
CA PRO A 587 11.23 -36.44 -1.01
C PRO A 587 10.43 -35.13 -1.05
N ASN A 588 10.07 -34.66 -2.24
CA ASN A 588 9.23 -33.47 -2.35
C ASN A 588 7.75 -33.84 -2.17
N PRO A 589 7.08 -33.40 -1.10
CA PRO A 589 5.64 -33.58 -1.02
C PRO A 589 4.96 -32.69 -2.05
N ARG A 590 3.90 -33.20 -2.69
CA ARG A 590 3.03 -32.39 -3.55
C ARG A 590 2.33 -31.34 -2.71
N LYS A 591 2.35 -30.08 -3.14
CA LYS A 591 1.72 -28.98 -2.44
C LYS A 591 0.70 -28.26 -3.31
N ARG A 592 -0.32 -27.74 -2.64
CA ARG A 592 -1.18 -26.69 -3.18
C ARG A 592 -0.54 -25.35 -2.89
N ILE A 593 -0.28 -24.58 -3.94
CA ILE A 593 0.27 -23.24 -3.86
C ILE A 593 -0.85 -22.27 -4.15
N LEU A 594 -1.09 -21.31 -3.25
CA LEU A 594 -2.04 -20.22 -3.47
C LEU A 594 -1.29 -18.92 -3.71
N LEU A 595 -1.50 -18.30 -4.87
CA LEU A 595 -0.92 -17.03 -5.23
C LEU A 595 -1.99 -15.95 -5.30
N PHE A 596 -1.83 -14.90 -4.50
CA PHE A 596 -2.62 -13.68 -4.62
C PHE A 596 -1.88 -12.66 -5.48
N VAL A 597 -2.60 -12.02 -6.41
CA VAL A 597 -2.07 -10.99 -7.30
C VAL A 597 -2.99 -9.77 -7.25
N ASN A 598 -2.59 -8.76 -6.47
CA ASN A 598 -3.40 -7.55 -6.26
C ASN A 598 -3.50 -6.69 -7.53
N GLY A 599 -4.43 -5.74 -7.49
CA GLY A 599 -4.58 -4.69 -8.47
C GLY A 599 -3.86 -3.41 -8.06
N TYR A 600 -4.49 -2.27 -8.35
CA TYR A 600 -3.98 -0.95 -7.95
C TYR A 600 -3.92 -0.82 -6.42
N ARG A 601 -2.75 -0.49 -5.85
CA ARG A 601 -2.56 -0.26 -4.41
C ARG A 601 -3.32 1.00 -3.97
N PRO A 602 -4.14 0.96 -2.91
CA PRO A 602 -4.65 2.18 -2.29
C PRO A 602 -3.48 3.00 -1.70
N THR A 603 -3.65 4.30 -1.53
CA THR A 603 -2.64 5.13 -0.87
C THR A 603 -2.62 4.83 0.62
N ALA A 604 -1.49 5.06 1.29
CA ALA A 604 -1.37 4.90 2.75
C ALA A 604 -2.41 5.71 3.56
N ASN A 605 -3.07 6.69 2.91
CA ASN A 605 -4.01 7.64 3.52
C ASN A 605 -5.48 7.34 3.17
N GLY A 606 -5.74 6.39 2.26
CA GLY A 606 -7.06 6.20 1.67
C GLY A 606 -7.87 5.10 2.34
N ASN A 607 -8.86 5.50 3.14
CA ASN A 607 -9.85 4.59 3.77
C ASN A 607 -10.86 3.98 2.78
N SER A 608 -10.80 4.41 1.52
CA SER A 608 -11.54 3.88 0.38
C SER A 608 -10.70 4.08 -0.91
N PHE A 609 -11.10 3.43 -1.99
CA PHE A 609 -10.50 3.66 -3.31
C PHE A 609 -10.67 5.12 -3.77
N GLU A 610 -11.78 5.76 -3.40
CA GLU A 610 -12.06 7.17 -3.69
C GLU A 610 -11.12 8.09 -2.91
N ALA A 611 -10.99 7.90 -1.60
CA ALA A 611 -10.07 8.67 -0.75
C ALA A 611 -8.60 8.50 -1.19
N THR A 612 -8.25 7.31 -1.71
CA THR A 612 -6.95 7.07 -2.34
C THR A 612 -6.73 8.05 -3.48
N PHE A 613 -7.67 8.15 -4.42
CA PHE A 613 -7.53 8.98 -5.61
C PHE A 613 -7.66 10.47 -5.32
N ASP A 614 -8.47 10.87 -4.34
CA ASP A 614 -8.49 12.24 -3.84
C ASP A 614 -7.14 12.65 -3.26
N SER A 615 -6.49 11.75 -2.50
CA SER A 615 -5.12 11.99 -2.02
C SER A 615 -4.12 12.09 -3.17
N ILE A 616 -4.28 11.29 -4.24
CA ILE A 616 -3.39 11.37 -5.41
C ILE A 616 -3.64 12.68 -6.17
N LEU A 617 -4.89 13.14 -6.30
CA LEU A 617 -5.23 14.43 -6.89
C LEU A 617 -4.58 15.59 -6.14
N LYS A 618 -4.68 15.57 -4.80
CA LYS A 618 -4.11 16.61 -3.93
C LYS A 618 -2.57 16.59 -3.94
N LYS A 619 -1.94 15.40 -3.94
CA LYS A 619 -0.48 15.23 -3.77
C LYS A 619 0.28 15.04 -5.09
N GLY A 620 -0.41 14.70 -6.17
CA GLY A 620 0.13 14.51 -7.52
C GLY A 620 1.00 13.26 -7.73
N LEU A 621 1.01 12.28 -6.82
CA LEU A 621 1.94 11.15 -6.86
C LEU A 621 1.24 9.80 -6.67
N GLU A 622 1.34 8.95 -7.69
CA GLU A 622 1.00 7.53 -7.58
C GLU A 622 2.11 6.74 -6.89
N HIS A 623 1.76 5.55 -6.37
CA HIS A 623 2.75 4.58 -5.91
C HIS A 623 3.65 4.13 -7.06
N GLN A 624 4.88 3.71 -6.72
CA GLN A 624 5.78 3.12 -7.72
C GLN A 624 5.23 1.79 -8.22
N ASN A 625 5.37 1.54 -9.52
CA ASN A 625 5.05 0.26 -10.16
C ASN A 625 5.73 -0.92 -9.44
N SER A 626 5.18 -2.11 -9.63
CA SER A 626 5.72 -3.36 -9.06
C SER A 626 7.22 -3.56 -9.31
N ASN A 627 7.94 -3.94 -8.26
CA ASN A 627 9.33 -4.41 -8.34
C ASN A 627 9.44 -5.84 -8.90
N ASN A 628 8.31 -6.47 -9.23
CA ASN A 628 8.20 -7.83 -9.74
C ASN A 628 8.73 -8.93 -8.81
N LEU A 629 8.71 -8.66 -7.51
CA LEU A 629 9.07 -9.62 -6.47
C LEU A 629 7.82 -10.34 -5.94
N ILE A 630 8.06 -11.48 -5.30
CA ILE A 630 7.02 -12.32 -4.68
C ILE A 630 7.32 -12.40 -3.18
N TYR A 631 6.29 -12.35 -2.35
CA TYR A 631 6.39 -12.36 -0.90
C TYR A 631 5.58 -13.51 -0.29
N ASP A 632 5.96 -13.96 0.90
CA ASP A 632 5.25 -14.98 1.70
C ASP A 632 4.20 -14.35 2.64
N ASN A 633 4.10 -13.02 2.66
CA ASN A 633 3.11 -12.25 3.40
C ASN A 633 2.42 -11.19 2.52
N ASP A 634 1.24 -10.74 2.95
CA ASP A 634 0.51 -9.65 2.32
C ASP A 634 1.14 -8.30 2.68
N ARG A 635 2.33 -8.04 2.12
CA ARG A 635 3.17 -6.89 2.49
C ARG A 635 2.43 -5.55 2.41
N TYR A 636 1.56 -5.37 1.43
CA TYR A 636 0.80 -4.13 1.24
C TYR A 636 -0.57 -4.16 1.92
N ASN A 637 -0.86 -5.21 2.71
CA ASN A 637 -2.13 -5.42 3.39
C ASN A 637 -3.33 -5.26 2.44
N TYR A 638 -3.19 -5.73 1.20
CA TYR A 638 -4.19 -5.55 0.15
C TYR A 638 -5.37 -6.51 0.30
N TRP A 639 -5.13 -7.69 0.86
CA TRP A 639 -6.13 -8.76 0.92
C TRP A 639 -6.65 -8.98 2.34
N LYS A 640 -5.80 -8.77 3.35
CA LYS A 640 -6.15 -9.01 4.75
C LYS A 640 -7.06 -7.92 5.32
N SER A 641 -6.79 -6.64 5.05
CA SER A 641 -7.65 -5.50 5.45
C SER A 641 -9.10 -5.65 4.98
N TRP A 642 -9.29 -6.18 3.77
CA TRP A 642 -10.60 -6.23 3.16
C TRP A 642 -11.34 -7.55 3.44
N ASN A 643 -11.93 -7.62 4.64
CA ASN A 643 -12.73 -8.76 5.11
C ASN A 643 -11.97 -10.10 5.14
N GLU A 644 -10.66 -10.05 5.37
CA GLU A 644 -9.78 -11.21 5.40
C GLU A 644 -9.92 -12.11 4.15
N MET A 645 -10.02 -11.48 2.98
CA MET A 645 -10.24 -12.16 1.70
C MET A 645 -9.23 -13.30 1.47
N ASN A 646 -7.96 -13.06 1.84
CA ASN A 646 -6.92 -14.08 1.76
C ASN A 646 -7.22 -15.31 2.63
N LYS A 647 -7.63 -15.11 3.89
CA LYS A 647 -7.98 -16.22 4.80
C LYS A 647 -9.17 -17.03 4.29
N ARG A 648 -10.16 -16.39 3.68
CA ARG A 648 -11.34 -17.08 3.11
C ARG A 648 -10.96 -18.00 1.96
N PHE A 649 -10.10 -17.55 1.06
CA PHE A 649 -9.53 -18.40 0.01
C PHE A 649 -8.64 -19.50 0.58
N GLN A 650 -7.81 -19.20 1.59
CA GLN A 650 -6.99 -20.22 2.27
C GLN A 650 -7.85 -21.30 2.90
N ALA A 651 -8.97 -20.95 3.54
CA ALA A 651 -9.91 -21.92 4.10
C ALA A 651 -10.54 -22.82 3.01
N ARG A 652 -10.84 -22.26 1.83
CA ARG A 652 -11.44 -23.00 0.71
C ARG A 652 -10.46 -23.92 -0.02
N ILE A 653 -9.26 -23.42 -0.29
CA ILE A 653 -8.24 -24.10 -1.10
C ILE A 653 -7.31 -24.98 -0.26
N ASN A 654 -7.22 -24.70 1.04
CA ASN A 654 -6.35 -25.38 1.99
C ASN A 654 -4.91 -25.57 1.43
N PRO A 655 -4.21 -24.45 1.12
CA PRO A 655 -2.90 -24.49 0.51
C PRO A 655 -1.80 -24.88 1.50
N GLY A 656 -0.77 -25.56 1.02
CA GLY A 656 0.45 -25.81 1.81
C GLY A 656 1.34 -24.57 1.91
N GLU A 657 1.31 -23.70 0.89
CA GLU A 657 2.05 -22.44 0.86
C GLU A 657 1.19 -21.34 0.20
N THR A 658 1.29 -20.12 0.72
CA THR A 658 0.63 -18.94 0.16
C THR A 658 1.67 -17.87 -0.18
N PHE A 659 1.54 -17.28 -1.36
CA PHE A 659 2.40 -16.21 -1.84
C PHE A 659 1.57 -15.02 -2.31
N TYR A 660 2.22 -13.85 -2.34
CA TYR A 660 1.64 -12.58 -2.71
C TYR A 660 2.54 -11.92 -3.76
N ALA A 661 1.97 -11.62 -4.92
CA ALA A 661 2.60 -10.86 -5.99
C ALA A 661 1.98 -9.47 -6.06
N ASP A 662 2.83 -8.48 -6.33
CA ASP A 662 2.38 -7.11 -6.52
C ASP A 662 2.04 -6.82 -7.99
N GLY A 663 0.76 -6.75 -8.32
CA GLY A 663 0.23 -6.45 -9.65
C GLY A 663 -0.10 -4.97 -9.87
N HIS A 664 0.39 -4.07 -9.01
CA HIS A 664 0.15 -2.63 -9.13
C HIS A 664 0.99 -1.97 -10.21
N PHE A 665 0.30 -1.18 -11.03
CA PHE A 665 0.85 -0.33 -12.07
C PHE A 665 0.07 0.97 -12.09
N SER A 666 0.71 2.02 -12.62
CA SER A 666 0.10 3.32 -12.87
C SER A 666 -1.24 3.21 -13.60
N VAL A 667 -2.16 4.13 -13.29
CA VAL A 667 -3.43 4.30 -14.02
C VAL A 667 -3.18 4.52 -15.52
N GLU A 668 -2.01 5.00 -15.93
CA GLU A 668 -1.63 5.12 -17.34
C GLU A 668 -1.70 3.78 -18.11
N THR A 669 -1.54 2.65 -17.41
CA THR A 669 -1.63 1.30 -18.00
C THR A 669 -3.05 0.74 -18.08
N SER A 670 -4.02 1.44 -17.48
CA SER A 670 -5.45 1.12 -17.47
C SER A 670 -6.16 1.62 -18.74
N ASN A 671 -7.46 1.36 -18.87
CA ASN A 671 -8.28 1.96 -19.92
C ASN A 671 -8.31 3.49 -19.86
N HIS A 672 -8.12 4.07 -18.68
CA HIS A 672 -8.16 5.52 -18.49
C HIS A 672 -6.95 6.24 -19.08
N ARG A 673 -5.80 5.56 -19.24
CA ARG A 673 -4.55 6.07 -19.87
C ARG A 673 -3.88 7.27 -19.20
N SER A 674 -4.57 8.00 -18.33
CA SER A 674 -4.01 9.05 -17.51
C SER A 674 -4.78 9.15 -16.20
N LEU A 675 -4.12 9.69 -15.17
CA LEU A 675 -4.78 10.00 -13.90
C LEU A 675 -5.89 11.05 -14.10
N VAL A 676 -5.66 12.05 -14.96
CA VAL A 676 -6.62 13.14 -15.23
C VAL A 676 -7.91 12.61 -15.82
N ASP A 677 -7.83 11.69 -16.79
CA ASP A 677 -9.02 11.11 -17.42
C ASP A 677 -9.80 10.26 -16.41
N PHE A 678 -9.10 9.46 -15.60
CA PHE A 678 -9.72 8.66 -14.54
C PHE A 678 -10.46 9.55 -13.53
N THR A 679 -9.81 10.59 -13.03
CA THR A 679 -10.37 11.46 -11.99
C THR A 679 -11.54 12.26 -12.52
N THR A 680 -11.41 12.82 -13.74
CA THR A 680 -12.49 13.55 -14.42
C THR A 680 -13.71 12.65 -14.62
N LEU A 681 -13.51 11.39 -15.00
CA LEU A 681 -14.62 10.45 -15.15
C LEU A 681 -15.26 10.13 -13.80
N SER A 682 -14.47 9.86 -12.76
CA SER A 682 -15.00 9.51 -11.43
C SER A 682 -15.85 10.63 -10.81
N GLN A 683 -15.45 11.90 -10.97
CA GLN A 683 -16.18 13.05 -10.44
C GLN A 683 -17.48 13.35 -11.19
N ASN A 684 -17.51 13.10 -12.50
CA ASN A 684 -18.69 13.33 -13.33
C ASN A 684 -19.65 12.13 -13.37
N TYR A 685 -19.26 11.01 -12.75
CA TYR A 685 -20.06 9.81 -12.73
C TYR A 685 -21.23 9.96 -11.74
N PRO A 686 -22.47 9.64 -12.12
CA PRO A 686 -23.60 9.81 -11.22
C PRO A 686 -23.53 8.85 -10.04
N GLU A 687 -23.89 9.38 -8.88
CA GLU A 687 -24.06 8.59 -7.69
C GLU A 687 -25.11 7.48 -7.85
N ARG A 688 -25.04 6.49 -6.96
CA ARG A 688 -26.03 5.42 -6.87
C ARG A 688 -27.41 6.03 -6.62
N CYS A 689 -28.33 5.80 -7.55
CA CYS A 689 -29.72 6.24 -7.45
C CYS A 689 -30.38 5.74 -6.11
N LYS A 690 -31.13 6.57 -5.37
CA LYS A 690 -31.65 6.20 -4.03
C LYS A 690 -32.62 5.01 -4.05
N ASN A 691 -33.45 4.90 -5.10
CA ASN A 691 -34.42 3.81 -5.26
C ASN A 691 -33.81 2.64 -6.06
N PRO A 692 -33.64 1.44 -5.47
CA PRO A 692 -33.07 0.27 -6.16
C PRO A 692 -33.87 -0.24 -7.35
N LYS A 693 -35.15 0.13 -7.47
CA LYS A 693 -36.05 -0.33 -8.54
C LYS A 693 -36.18 0.65 -9.69
N ARG A 694 -35.66 1.88 -9.57
CA ARG A 694 -35.82 2.95 -10.58
C ARG A 694 -34.52 3.71 -10.77
N HIS A 695 -33.93 3.56 -11.95
CA HIS A 695 -32.69 4.22 -12.35
C HIS A 695 -32.96 5.23 -13.47
N ILE A 696 -32.72 6.51 -13.21
CA ILE A 696 -32.79 7.61 -14.19
C ILE A 696 -31.43 8.31 -14.20
N CYS A 697 -30.37 7.51 -14.21
CA CYS A 697 -29.04 8.01 -13.90
C CYS A 697 -28.42 8.53 -15.22
N GLN A 698 -28.22 9.85 -15.29
CA GLN A 698 -27.60 10.60 -16.39
C GLN A 698 -26.32 11.27 -15.86
N ASN A 699 -25.36 11.59 -16.74
CA ASN A 699 -24.22 12.43 -16.35
C ASN A 699 -24.65 13.90 -16.18
N VAL A 700 -23.73 14.77 -15.76
CA VAL A 700 -23.97 16.22 -15.60
C VAL A 700 -24.42 16.95 -16.88
N GLU A 701 -24.21 16.34 -18.04
CA GLU A 701 -24.59 16.86 -19.37
C GLU A 701 -25.91 16.26 -19.89
N GLY A 702 -26.61 15.43 -19.10
CA GLY A 702 -27.87 14.80 -19.48
C GLY A 702 -27.74 13.58 -20.40
N GLU A 703 -26.52 13.13 -20.69
CA GLU A 703 -26.28 11.90 -21.43
C GLU A 703 -26.41 10.65 -20.56
N MET A 704 -26.77 9.54 -21.19
CA MET A 704 -26.77 8.24 -20.52
C MET A 704 -25.36 7.84 -20.11
N THR A 705 -25.15 7.63 -18.82
CA THR A 705 -23.86 7.36 -18.16
C THR A 705 -23.05 6.23 -18.79
N TYR A 706 -23.68 5.27 -19.48
CA TYR A 706 -22.93 4.20 -20.13
C TYR A 706 -21.97 4.70 -21.23
N LYS A 707 -22.24 5.88 -21.82
CA LYS A 707 -21.39 6.50 -22.84
C LYS A 707 -20.09 7.06 -22.26
N SER A 708 -20.08 7.39 -20.97
CA SER A 708 -18.92 7.98 -20.29
C SER A 708 -17.82 6.95 -19.99
N PHE A 709 -18.13 5.65 -20.05
CA PHE A 709 -17.13 4.61 -19.81
C PHE A 709 -16.09 4.52 -20.91
N ASN A 710 -14.82 4.44 -20.51
CA ASN A 710 -13.76 4.11 -21.44
C ASN A 710 -13.73 2.59 -21.70
N LEU A 711 -14.42 2.17 -22.76
CA LEU A 711 -14.54 0.77 -23.16
C LEU A 711 -13.40 0.30 -24.07
N THR A 712 -12.51 1.20 -24.50
CA THR A 712 -11.42 0.85 -25.41
C THR A 712 -10.23 0.31 -24.63
N SER A 713 -9.99 -0.99 -24.73
CA SER A 713 -8.87 -1.67 -24.08
C SER A 713 -7.52 -0.99 -24.36
N ASN A 714 -6.82 -0.58 -23.30
CA ASN A 714 -5.41 -0.19 -23.40
C ASN A 714 -4.52 -1.43 -23.53
N THR A 715 -4.25 -1.85 -24.77
CA THR A 715 -3.47 -3.05 -25.07
C THR A 715 -1.98 -2.92 -24.76
N GLU A 716 -1.42 -1.72 -24.86
CA GLU A 716 -0.01 -1.46 -24.55
C GLU A 716 0.22 -1.57 -23.03
N GLY A 717 -0.60 -0.89 -22.23
CA GLY A 717 -0.57 -1.03 -20.77
C GLY A 717 -0.87 -2.45 -20.29
N PHE A 718 -1.74 -3.19 -21.01
CA PHE A 718 -1.94 -4.62 -20.73
C PHE A 718 -0.67 -5.45 -21.00
N ALA A 719 -0.02 -5.22 -22.14
CA ALA A 719 1.20 -5.94 -22.51
C ALA A 719 2.36 -5.65 -21.57
N GLU A 720 2.49 -4.41 -21.09
CA GLU A 720 3.47 -4.02 -20.07
C GLU A 720 3.26 -4.79 -18.76
N ARG A 721 2.04 -4.78 -18.22
CA ARG A 721 1.68 -5.54 -17.00
C ARG A 721 1.96 -7.02 -17.17
N LYS A 722 1.63 -7.58 -18.33
CA LYS A 722 1.92 -8.97 -18.67
C LYS A 722 3.42 -9.27 -18.75
N MET A 723 4.23 -8.38 -19.32
CA MET A 723 5.69 -8.55 -19.40
C MET A 723 6.31 -8.55 -18.01
N ASN A 724 5.89 -7.62 -17.16
CA ASN A 724 6.30 -7.57 -15.76
C ASN A 724 5.87 -8.81 -14.97
N GLY A 725 4.66 -9.32 -15.23
CA GLY A 725 4.19 -10.60 -14.71
C GLY A 725 5.08 -11.79 -15.08
N ARG A 726 5.70 -11.81 -16.27
CA ARG A 726 6.67 -12.86 -16.63
C ARG A 726 7.90 -12.83 -15.74
N ILE A 727 8.37 -11.64 -15.36
CA ILE A 727 9.49 -11.47 -14.44
C ILE A 727 9.12 -12.04 -13.06
N ALA A 728 7.94 -11.70 -12.55
CA ALA A 728 7.43 -12.29 -11.31
C ALA A 728 7.22 -13.80 -11.39
N GLY A 729 6.81 -14.33 -12.54
CA GLY A 729 6.73 -15.77 -12.78
C GLY A 729 8.09 -16.46 -12.63
N ARG A 730 9.17 -15.82 -13.09
CA ARG A 730 10.54 -16.32 -12.88
C ARG A 730 10.94 -16.27 -11.41
N ASN A 731 10.48 -15.28 -10.66
CA ASN A 731 10.72 -15.18 -9.22
C ASN A 731 9.92 -16.22 -8.43
N LEU A 732 8.66 -16.45 -8.79
CA LEU A 732 7.86 -17.52 -8.20
C LEU A 732 8.47 -18.89 -8.49
N TYR A 733 8.91 -19.14 -9.72
CA TYR A 733 9.60 -20.38 -10.08
C TYR A 733 10.84 -20.64 -9.21
N GLN A 734 11.65 -19.61 -8.93
CA GLN A 734 12.80 -19.72 -8.02
C GLN A 734 12.39 -20.05 -6.58
N MET A 735 11.29 -19.46 -6.10
CA MET A 735 10.80 -19.71 -4.74
C MET A 735 10.27 -21.13 -4.58
N LEU A 736 9.52 -21.62 -5.57
CA LEU A 736 9.02 -23.01 -5.62
C LEU A 736 10.16 -24.04 -5.75
N ASN A 737 11.32 -23.61 -6.26
CA ASN A 737 12.51 -24.44 -6.40
C ASN A 737 13.65 -23.98 -5.48
N GLU A 738 13.32 -23.59 -4.23
CA GLU A 738 14.29 -23.38 -3.14
C GLU A 738 15.18 -24.60 -2.93
N ILE A 739 14.70 -25.78 -3.29
CA ILE A 739 15.55 -26.93 -3.58
C ILE A 739 15.31 -27.22 -5.07
N PRO A 740 16.37 -27.39 -5.88
CA PRO A 740 16.21 -27.59 -7.31
C PRO A 740 15.21 -28.69 -7.71
N ASN A 741 14.46 -28.42 -8.79
CA ASN A 741 13.59 -29.36 -9.51
C ASN A 741 12.45 -29.99 -8.70
N LYS A 742 11.77 -29.22 -7.85
CA LYS A 742 10.70 -29.73 -6.98
C LYS A 742 9.29 -29.28 -7.39
N SER A 743 9.11 -28.22 -8.18
CA SER A 743 7.76 -27.64 -8.39
C SER A 743 6.82 -28.39 -9.36
N MET A 744 7.28 -29.38 -10.12
CA MET A 744 6.48 -29.97 -11.21
C MET A 744 5.20 -30.69 -10.75
N ASP A 745 5.24 -31.31 -9.57
CA ASP A 745 4.08 -32.01 -9.00
C ASP A 745 3.16 -31.09 -8.18
N ASP A 746 3.55 -29.83 -7.96
CA ASP A 746 2.73 -28.87 -7.22
C ASP A 746 1.54 -28.41 -8.07
N THR A 747 0.50 -27.89 -7.40
CA THR A 747 -0.69 -27.35 -8.05
C THR A 747 -0.88 -25.89 -7.66
N LEU A 748 -0.84 -25.00 -8.65
CA LEU A 748 -0.99 -23.56 -8.48
C LEU A 748 -2.46 -23.13 -8.59
N TYR A 749 -2.88 -22.34 -7.60
CA TYR A 749 -4.13 -21.60 -7.59
C TYR A 749 -3.80 -20.12 -7.60
N ILE A 750 -4.47 -19.33 -8.45
CA ILE A 750 -4.26 -17.89 -8.56
C ILE A 750 -5.55 -17.15 -8.26
N VAL A 751 -5.47 -16.15 -7.38
CA VAL A 751 -6.51 -15.15 -7.16
C VAL A 751 -5.98 -13.82 -7.67
N ALA A 752 -6.57 -13.30 -8.73
CA ALA A 752 -6.14 -12.06 -9.37
C ALA A 752 -7.24 -11.02 -9.29
N HIS A 753 -6.88 -9.80 -8.92
CA HIS A 753 -7.82 -8.67 -8.87
C HIS A 753 -7.42 -7.57 -9.86
N SER A 754 -8.38 -7.00 -10.59
CA SER A 754 -8.17 -5.80 -11.40
C SER A 754 -6.98 -5.94 -12.38
N MET A 755 -6.00 -5.03 -12.31
CA MET A 755 -4.77 -5.06 -13.09
C MET A 755 -3.93 -6.33 -12.90
N GLY A 756 -4.07 -6.99 -11.74
CA GLY A 756 -3.44 -8.26 -11.41
C GLY A 756 -3.80 -9.39 -12.37
N TYR A 757 -4.89 -9.29 -13.14
CA TYR A 757 -5.22 -10.27 -14.18
C TYR A 757 -4.17 -10.32 -15.29
N ALA A 758 -3.81 -9.17 -15.88
CA ALA A 758 -2.81 -9.08 -16.94
C ALA A 758 -1.44 -9.59 -16.46
N TYR A 759 -1.08 -9.19 -15.24
CA TYR A 759 0.13 -9.61 -14.54
C TYR A 759 0.16 -11.13 -14.32
N SER A 760 -0.94 -11.71 -13.85
CA SER A 760 -1.09 -13.15 -13.65
C SER A 760 -0.92 -13.94 -14.95
N LEU A 761 -1.43 -13.45 -16.08
CA LEU A 761 -1.17 -14.10 -17.38
C LEU A 761 0.31 -14.15 -17.73
N GLY A 762 1.10 -13.17 -17.31
CA GLY A 762 2.55 -13.18 -17.44
C GLY A 762 3.21 -14.27 -16.61
N ILE A 763 2.78 -14.40 -15.35
CA ILE A 763 3.23 -15.47 -14.44
C ILE A 763 2.90 -16.85 -15.03
N ILE A 764 1.66 -17.04 -15.48
CA ILE A 764 1.18 -18.28 -16.10
C ILE A 764 2.00 -18.64 -17.33
N ASP A 765 2.33 -17.65 -18.17
CA ASP A 765 3.15 -17.89 -19.37
C ASP A 765 4.56 -18.39 -19.05
N GLU A 766 5.12 -18.00 -17.91
CA GLU A 766 6.44 -18.45 -17.46
C GLU A 766 6.40 -19.83 -16.77
N LEU A 767 5.32 -20.14 -16.07
CA LEU A 767 5.16 -21.38 -15.30
C LEU A 767 4.55 -22.54 -16.09
N ARG A 768 4.05 -22.30 -17.29
CA ARG A 768 3.46 -23.33 -18.15
C ARG A 768 4.44 -24.49 -18.37
N GLY A 769 3.99 -25.71 -18.04
CA GLY A 769 4.81 -26.93 -18.14
C GLY A 769 5.81 -27.13 -17.00
N LYS A 770 5.80 -26.27 -15.97
CA LYS A 770 6.69 -26.35 -14.79
C LYS A 770 5.94 -26.58 -13.47
N ILE A 771 4.61 -26.51 -13.50
CA ILE A 771 3.68 -26.71 -12.39
C ILE A 771 2.30 -27.08 -12.96
N ASN A 772 1.46 -27.76 -12.18
CA ASN A 772 0.06 -27.99 -12.54
C ASN A 772 -0.80 -26.78 -12.18
N PHE A 773 -1.86 -26.52 -12.95
CA PHE A 773 -2.76 -25.41 -12.67
C PHE A 773 -4.12 -25.91 -12.18
N GLY A 774 -4.48 -25.56 -10.95
CA GLY A 774 -5.74 -25.93 -10.32
C GLY A 774 -6.85 -24.94 -10.64
N GLY A 775 -6.87 -23.80 -9.94
CA GLY A 775 -7.93 -22.79 -10.07
C GLY A 775 -7.40 -21.39 -10.40
N PHE A 776 -8.04 -20.70 -11.35
CA PHE A 776 -7.77 -19.29 -11.63
C PHE A 776 -9.02 -18.43 -11.39
N TYR A 777 -8.99 -17.66 -10.31
CA TYR A 777 -10.09 -16.81 -9.85
C TYR A 777 -9.80 -15.36 -10.19
N ILE A 778 -10.55 -14.81 -11.13
CA ILE A 778 -10.31 -13.48 -11.71
C ILE A 778 -11.40 -12.53 -11.21
N ILE A 779 -11.07 -11.59 -10.34
CA ILE A 779 -12.01 -10.66 -9.71
C ILE A 779 -11.85 -9.29 -10.36
N ALA A 780 -12.96 -8.74 -10.86
CA ALA A 780 -13.04 -7.42 -11.48
C ALA A 780 -11.89 -7.10 -12.48
N PRO A 781 -11.52 -7.99 -13.42
CA PRO A 781 -10.34 -7.82 -14.25
C PRO A 781 -10.35 -6.55 -15.11
N GLU A 782 -9.23 -5.83 -15.08
CA GLU A 782 -8.97 -4.70 -15.97
C GLU A 782 -8.56 -5.20 -17.36
N ASN A 783 -9.17 -4.66 -18.41
CA ASN A 783 -8.87 -4.95 -19.82
C ASN A 783 -8.93 -6.45 -20.13
N ALA A 784 -9.92 -7.14 -19.58
CA ALA A 784 -10.00 -8.61 -19.62
C ALA A 784 -9.94 -9.16 -21.06
N GLU A 785 -10.57 -8.46 -22.01
CA GLU A 785 -10.59 -8.85 -23.42
C GLU A 785 -9.23 -8.73 -24.13
N ALA A 786 -8.27 -7.96 -23.62
CA ALA A 786 -6.92 -7.91 -24.21
C ALA A 786 -6.13 -9.20 -23.93
N GLY A 787 -6.46 -9.91 -22.86
CA GLY A 787 -5.85 -11.18 -22.45
C GLY A 787 -6.64 -12.41 -22.88
N LYS A 788 -5.94 -13.53 -23.07
CA LYS A 788 -6.54 -14.84 -23.37
C LYS A 788 -6.15 -15.89 -22.33
N VAL A 789 -7.16 -16.50 -21.70
CA VAL A 789 -7.01 -17.70 -20.87
C VAL A 789 -7.12 -18.97 -21.72
N LYS A 790 -6.47 -20.04 -21.28
CA LYS A 790 -6.55 -21.36 -21.90
C LYS A 790 -7.19 -22.34 -20.92
N MET A 791 -8.52 -22.51 -21.03
CA MET A 791 -9.27 -23.33 -20.07
C MET A 791 -8.80 -24.79 -19.97
N SER A 792 -8.23 -25.35 -21.04
CA SER A 792 -7.72 -26.73 -21.04
C SER A 792 -6.50 -26.95 -20.13
N GLU A 793 -5.83 -25.89 -19.71
CA GLU A 793 -4.67 -25.96 -18.83
C GLU A 793 -5.08 -25.99 -17.34
N TRP A 794 -6.36 -25.74 -16.99
CA TRP A 794 -6.84 -25.52 -15.61
C TRP A 794 -7.99 -26.47 -15.25
N ASP A 795 -8.08 -26.88 -13.98
CA ASP A 795 -9.26 -27.58 -13.47
C ASP A 795 -10.49 -26.66 -13.48
N GLU A 796 -10.29 -25.39 -13.08
CA GLU A 796 -11.34 -24.38 -13.12
C GLU A 796 -10.82 -22.96 -13.34
N ILE A 797 -11.62 -22.16 -14.04
CA ILE A 797 -11.41 -20.72 -14.20
C ILE A 797 -12.76 -20.03 -13.99
N TRP A 798 -12.76 -19.00 -13.15
CA TRP A 798 -13.93 -18.16 -12.89
C TRP A 798 -13.58 -16.69 -13.03
N GLN A 799 -14.48 -15.93 -13.65
CA GLN A 799 -14.43 -14.48 -13.67
C GLN A 799 -15.61 -13.91 -12.86
N TYR A 800 -15.31 -13.06 -11.89
CA TYR A 800 -16.27 -12.35 -11.04
C TYR A 800 -16.28 -10.86 -11.40
N GLY A 801 -17.45 -10.23 -11.45
CA GLY A 801 -17.53 -8.80 -11.76
C GLY A 801 -18.95 -8.25 -11.85
N SER A 802 -19.08 -7.00 -12.29
CA SER A 802 -20.37 -6.41 -12.71
C SER A 802 -20.84 -6.96 -14.07
N ASP A 803 -22.15 -7.07 -14.27
CA ASP A 803 -22.74 -7.45 -15.57
C ASP A 803 -22.96 -6.22 -16.45
N PHE A 804 -21.87 -5.74 -17.06
CA PHE A 804 -21.89 -4.53 -17.89
C PHE A 804 -22.96 -4.60 -19.01
N ASN A 805 -23.02 -5.71 -19.75
CA ASN A 805 -23.89 -5.83 -20.91
C ASN A 805 -25.38 -5.84 -20.54
N LYS A 806 -25.74 -6.51 -19.44
CA LYS A 806 -27.13 -6.57 -18.96
C LYS A 806 -27.61 -5.23 -18.39
N ASN A 807 -26.71 -4.49 -17.73
CA ASN A 807 -27.11 -3.35 -16.89
C ASN A 807 -26.79 -1.97 -17.48
N LYS A 808 -26.00 -1.85 -18.56
CA LYS A 808 -25.62 -0.56 -19.17
C LYS A 808 -26.79 0.37 -19.53
N PHE A 809 -27.95 -0.18 -19.88
CA PHE A 809 -29.14 0.63 -20.17
C PHE A 809 -30.16 0.67 -19.02
N LYS A 810 -30.05 -0.25 -18.05
CA LYS A 810 -31.05 -0.42 -16.98
C LYS A 810 -30.64 0.28 -15.69
N SER A 811 -29.37 0.19 -15.33
CA SER A 811 -28.85 0.65 -14.04
C SER A 811 -27.37 1.04 -14.19
N PRO A 812 -27.04 2.00 -15.08
CA PRO A 812 -25.65 2.29 -15.39
C PRO A 812 -24.87 2.75 -14.16
N CYS A 813 -25.45 3.52 -13.23
CA CYS A 813 -24.82 3.97 -11.97
C CYS A 813 -24.33 2.85 -11.04
N LEU A 814 -24.71 1.59 -11.29
CA LEU A 814 -24.31 0.42 -10.51
C LEU A 814 -23.11 -0.33 -11.12
N LEU A 815 -22.60 0.14 -12.27
CA LEU A 815 -21.55 -0.54 -13.00
C LEU A 815 -20.16 -0.20 -12.45
N ASP A 816 -19.20 -1.07 -12.76
CA ASP A 816 -17.79 -0.86 -12.42
C ASP A 816 -17.20 0.26 -13.28
N GLY A 817 -16.95 1.39 -12.61
CA GLY A 817 -16.31 2.62 -13.07
C GLY A 817 -14.85 2.49 -13.43
N ILE A 818 -14.14 1.73 -12.60
CA ILE A 818 -12.70 1.60 -12.64
C ILE A 818 -12.31 0.69 -13.80
N ALA A 819 -12.98 -0.46 -13.90
CA ALA A 819 -12.73 -1.49 -14.90
C ALA A 819 -14.05 -1.96 -15.51
N PRO A 820 -14.54 -1.32 -16.59
CA PRO A 820 -15.74 -1.79 -17.26
C PRO A 820 -15.63 -3.27 -17.66
N GLN A 821 -16.49 -4.11 -17.05
CA GLN A 821 -16.26 -5.54 -17.02
C GLN A 821 -16.55 -6.24 -18.36
N THR A 822 -15.49 -6.59 -19.07
CA THR A 822 -15.52 -7.40 -20.30
C THR A 822 -15.19 -8.86 -20.02
N LYS A 823 -15.57 -9.78 -20.90
CA LYS A 823 -15.24 -11.21 -20.75
C LYS A 823 -13.78 -11.46 -21.14
N ALA A 824 -13.03 -12.15 -20.29
CA ALA A 824 -11.70 -12.65 -20.65
C ALA A 824 -11.74 -13.55 -21.90
N ARG A 825 -10.85 -13.33 -22.89
CA ARG A 825 -10.86 -14.17 -24.10
C ARG A 825 -10.50 -15.61 -23.75
N GLY A 826 -11.14 -16.57 -24.41
CA GLY A 826 -10.97 -17.99 -24.11
C GLY A 826 -11.82 -18.51 -22.95
N LEU A 827 -12.48 -17.64 -22.18
CA LEU A 827 -13.41 -18.03 -21.13
C LEU A 827 -14.82 -18.29 -21.70
N LYS A 828 -15.47 -19.37 -21.25
CA LYS A 828 -16.88 -19.65 -21.56
C LYS A 828 -17.78 -18.66 -20.82
N SER A 829 -18.89 -18.25 -21.44
CA SER A 829 -19.81 -17.29 -20.80
C SER A 829 -20.41 -17.80 -19.49
N LYS A 830 -20.60 -19.13 -19.35
CA LYS A 830 -21.06 -19.77 -18.10
C LYS A 830 -20.05 -19.74 -16.95
N ASN A 831 -18.79 -19.42 -17.24
CA ASN A 831 -17.71 -19.29 -16.25
C ASN A 831 -17.56 -17.85 -15.74
N ARG A 832 -18.62 -17.04 -15.88
CA ARG A 832 -18.74 -15.70 -15.32
C ARG A 832 -19.81 -15.71 -14.24
N ALA A 833 -19.48 -15.15 -13.09
CA ALA A 833 -20.42 -14.91 -12.00
C ALA A 833 -20.49 -13.40 -11.74
N PHE A 834 -21.68 -12.90 -11.45
CA PHE A 834 -21.93 -11.47 -11.31
C PHE A 834 -22.35 -11.11 -9.90
N ILE A 835 -22.04 -9.87 -9.49
CA ILE A 835 -22.46 -9.34 -8.19
C ILE A 835 -24.00 -9.48 -8.06
N PRO A 836 -24.51 -10.22 -7.05
CA PRO A 836 -25.94 -10.42 -6.82
C PRO A 836 -26.75 -9.13 -6.76
N ASP A 837 -28.00 -9.16 -7.25
CA ASP A 837 -28.87 -7.96 -7.34
C ASP A 837 -29.33 -7.42 -5.98
N ASP A 838 -29.40 -8.27 -4.96
CA ASP A 838 -29.67 -7.93 -3.56
C ASP A 838 -28.50 -7.20 -2.87
N LEU A 839 -27.27 -7.29 -3.39
CA LEU A 839 -26.11 -6.54 -2.90
C LEU A 839 -26.05 -5.11 -3.46
N TYR A 840 -27.20 -4.41 -3.47
CA TYR A 840 -27.36 -3.07 -4.04
C TYR A 840 -26.33 -2.07 -3.51
N LYS A 841 -26.08 -2.08 -2.19
CA LYS A 841 -25.15 -1.17 -1.51
C LYS A 841 -23.67 -1.43 -1.85
N LYS A 842 -23.36 -2.50 -2.59
CA LYS A 842 -22.01 -2.90 -3.00
C LYS A 842 -21.76 -2.69 -4.50
N LYS A 843 -22.62 -1.89 -5.17
CA LYS A 843 -22.56 -1.63 -6.61
C LYS A 843 -22.52 -0.14 -6.91
N SER A 844 -21.43 0.35 -7.48
CA SER A 844 -21.23 1.74 -7.92
C SER A 844 -19.91 1.85 -8.70
N PHE A 845 -19.54 3.06 -9.11
CA PHE A 845 -18.26 3.34 -9.79
C PHE A 845 -17.07 2.65 -9.12
N PHE A 846 -16.88 2.89 -7.81
CA PHE A 846 -15.80 2.29 -7.02
C PHE A 846 -16.21 0.97 -6.37
N ASP A 847 -17.43 0.88 -5.82
CA ASP A 847 -17.84 -0.28 -5.00
C ASP A 847 -17.90 -1.57 -5.82
N SER A 848 -18.34 -1.49 -7.08
CA SER A 848 -18.38 -2.65 -7.97
C SER A 848 -17.00 -3.21 -8.29
N HIS A 849 -15.95 -2.40 -8.14
CA HIS A 849 -14.57 -2.81 -8.33
C HIS A 849 -13.90 -3.26 -7.03
N PHE A 850 -14.43 -2.88 -5.88
CA PHE A 850 -13.74 -3.03 -4.62
C PHE A 850 -13.69 -4.49 -4.14
N VAL A 851 -12.48 -5.04 -3.99
CA VAL A 851 -12.27 -6.46 -3.65
C VAL A 851 -12.97 -6.88 -2.35
N GLY A 852 -13.05 -5.99 -1.35
CA GLY A 852 -13.69 -6.27 -0.06
C GLY A 852 -15.17 -6.63 -0.17
N TYR A 853 -15.84 -6.25 -1.27
CA TYR A 853 -17.24 -6.54 -1.51
C TYR A 853 -17.51 -7.87 -2.21
N TYR A 854 -16.47 -8.61 -2.63
CA TYR A 854 -16.60 -9.90 -3.29
C TYR A 854 -16.74 -11.09 -2.35
N THR A 855 -16.91 -10.90 -1.04
CA THR A 855 -17.07 -12.00 -0.07
C THR A 855 -18.29 -12.90 -0.32
N TRP A 856 -19.24 -12.45 -1.14
CA TRP A 856 -20.41 -13.24 -1.56
C TRP A 856 -20.04 -14.50 -2.35
N ILE A 857 -18.88 -14.54 -3.01
CA ILE A 857 -18.44 -15.72 -3.78
C ILE A 857 -18.29 -16.97 -2.90
N PHE A 858 -18.00 -16.79 -1.61
CA PHE A 858 -17.88 -17.89 -0.65
C PHE A 858 -19.22 -18.39 -0.12
N LYS A 859 -20.30 -17.62 -0.32
CA LYS A 859 -21.67 -17.97 0.09
C LYS A 859 -22.46 -18.71 -0.99
N LEU A 860 -21.86 -18.89 -2.17
CA LEU A 860 -22.46 -19.63 -3.27
C LEU A 860 -22.59 -21.13 -2.92
N SER A 861 -23.68 -21.76 -3.34
CA SER A 861 -23.87 -23.21 -3.26
C SER A 861 -23.01 -23.94 -4.31
N GLU A 862 -22.79 -25.24 -4.11
CA GLU A 862 -21.91 -26.06 -4.97
C GLU A 862 -22.29 -26.08 -6.46
N ASP A 863 -23.57 -25.98 -6.74
CA ASP A 863 -24.17 -25.96 -8.07
C ASP A 863 -24.21 -24.55 -8.69
N ALA A 864 -23.99 -23.51 -7.90
CA ALA A 864 -24.07 -22.13 -8.37
C ALA A 864 -22.84 -21.76 -9.24
N PRO A 865 -23.06 -21.01 -10.35
CA PRO A 865 -21.96 -20.44 -11.12
C PRO A 865 -21.07 -19.55 -10.25
N GLY A 866 -19.77 -19.78 -10.26
CA GLY A 866 -18.78 -19.06 -9.44
C GLY A 866 -18.45 -19.74 -8.12
N TYR A 867 -19.00 -20.93 -7.84
CA TYR A 867 -18.60 -21.68 -6.66
C TYR A 867 -17.11 -22.03 -6.70
N ILE A 868 -16.40 -21.65 -5.64
CA ILE A 868 -15.00 -22.04 -5.40
C ILE A 868 -15.00 -23.39 -4.70
N LYS A 869 -14.46 -24.43 -5.32
CA LYS A 869 -14.47 -25.78 -4.73
C LYS A 869 -13.66 -25.85 -3.43
N GLN A 870 -14.20 -26.52 -2.41
CA GLN A 870 -13.44 -26.94 -1.23
C GLN A 870 -12.40 -27.99 -1.64
N ARG A 871 -11.16 -27.86 -1.18
CA ARG A 871 -10.03 -28.73 -1.58
C ARG A 871 -9.38 -29.51 -0.44
#